data_AF-A0A2N2FUA9-F1
#
_entry.id   AF-A0A2N2FUA9-F1
#
_cell.length_a   1.000
_cell.length_b   1.000
_cell.length_c   1.000
_cell.angle_alpha   90.00
_cell.angle_beta   90.00
_cell.angle_gamma   90.00
#
_symmetry.space_group_name_H-M   'P 1'
#
loop_
_entity.id
_entity.type
_entity.pdbx_description
1 polymer ?
#
loop_
_entity_poly.entity_id
_entity_poly.type
_entity_poly.pdbx_seq_one_letter_code
_entity_poly.pdbx_strand_id
1 'polypeptide(L)'
;MTGIRRTFQRWTCRPLLFLLALILIPAFAFADTLTVSTNKTSYTRGELIKITAVYKKNDGSPITRPTTREVRIKNPSGTEVVKKSMTSVGNGVYTYNYTLPATAAAGKWEVRGKFVYNYVETKGYTYPTVASSMTDTTAPVTSVSPLGSSFASSITVTLTRNETGTTYYTTNGTTPTTASAVYATPLTFIATTTLKYFSKDSTGNTETVKTSTYTKSAQAGNPHANLTWSGYNMCRSCHATQANDVFHSVHYQWQGASGMTTGPAIQGKFSPTLDNSTAMNSYCINILGNWNNYSGCSNCHVGLGIPPSTTVDNSQLDNIDCLICHQKDYKRTRSIYGGTYAPNPAAMTITMDQAVQTVTKPTRSTCLQCHAKGGGGDNFKRGDLALAHGATTDATFDVHMATGRGNFPCQSCHTTSSHKMAGRGSDLRPKESAAAINCSTSSCHPGKASLIEGHSTAAVSRHTGRVSCQTCHIRAYARNATDTAATEATETFRTWKTSEWNANLNRYEPTITLANNLSPRYAFWNGSNWGSNLLDTPVIDPATGAYKLSRPNGALTDPAGTKLYPFKYKTSEAPFNIERRKLISVDTSIYFKTGNVADAVNQGMVNMGYSAGEPYSWVATDEFQLITHEVPTASGNVLACADCHKNTARMNLPAMGYALKAAKSAVCAQCHEDESYSGYTWIHDKHVTDKKYDCSFCHSFSRASERGLKTTR
;
A
#
# COMPACT_ATOMS: atom_id res chain seq x y z
N MET A 1 47.17 62.43 43.02
CA MET A 1 46.15 63.10 42.19
C MET A 1 44.80 62.51 42.58
N THR A 2 44.10 63.20 43.50
CA THR A 2 42.81 63.92 43.25
C THR A 2 41.64 62.94 43.19
N GLY A 3 40.74 62.82 44.17
CA GLY A 3 40.10 63.85 45.01
C GLY A 3 38.60 63.88 44.64
N ILE A 4 37.72 63.12 45.30
CA ILE A 4 36.87 63.48 46.47
C ILE A 4 35.90 64.65 46.22
N ARG A 5 34.60 64.40 46.44
CA ARG A 5 33.56 65.18 47.20
C ARG A 5 32.17 64.73 46.69
N ARG A 6 31.34 63.92 47.38
CA ARG A 6 30.63 64.02 48.69
C ARG A 6 29.89 65.34 48.92
N THR A 7 28.57 65.22 49.10
CA THR A 7 27.76 65.86 50.17
C THR A 7 26.42 65.09 50.29
N PHE A 8 26.10 64.35 51.36
CA PHE A 8 25.71 64.75 52.74
C PHE A 8 24.29 65.34 52.80
N GLN A 9 23.40 65.10 53.78
CA GLN A 9 23.47 64.38 55.06
C GLN A 9 22.03 64.26 55.58
N ARG A 10 21.80 63.26 56.42
CA ARG A 10 20.61 63.04 57.22
C ARG A 10 20.91 63.59 58.64
N TRP A 11 19.90 64.06 59.37
CA TRP A 11 19.82 64.32 60.84
C TRP A 11 20.09 65.74 61.39
N THR A 12 19.04 66.37 61.94
CA THR A 12 18.92 66.85 63.35
C THR A 12 17.40 67.02 63.64
N CYS A 13 16.76 66.17 64.42
CA CYS A 13 16.64 66.19 65.89
C CYS A 13 16.04 67.48 66.45
N ARG A 14 14.73 67.45 66.79
CA ARG A 14 14.21 68.17 67.95
C ARG A 14 13.00 67.44 68.56
N PRO A 15 12.89 67.34 69.89
CA PRO A 15 12.11 66.29 70.55
C PRO A 15 10.90 66.82 71.32
N LEU A 16 10.13 65.88 71.90
CA LEU A 16 8.98 66.05 72.82
C LEU A 16 7.71 66.64 72.15
N LEU A 17 6.50 66.12 72.34
CA LEU A 17 5.89 65.55 73.54
C LEU A 17 4.75 64.59 73.11
N PHE A 18 4.53 63.58 73.95
CA PHE A 18 3.34 62.72 73.96
C PHE A 18 2.04 63.52 74.08
N LEU A 19 1.01 63.16 73.30
CA LEU A 19 -0.37 63.10 73.81
C LEU A 19 -1.20 62.09 72.99
N LEU A 20 -1.90 61.23 73.72
CA LEU A 20 -2.82 60.20 73.24
C LEU A 20 -3.92 60.78 72.34
N ALA A 21 -4.13 60.19 71.16
CA ALA A 21 -5.40 60.23 70.46
C ALA A 21 -5.74 58.80 69.99
N LEU A 22 -6.89 58.31 70.47
CA LEU A 22 -7.52 57.08 70.01
C LEU A 22 -7.70 57.16 68.47
N ILE A 23 -6.94 56.35 67.72
CA ILE A 23 -7.23 56.09 66.31
C ILE A 23 -7.88 54.72 66.24
N LEU A 24 -9.17 54.70 65.87
CA LEU A 24 -9.82 53.50 65.34
C LEU A 24 -8.97 52.98 64.18
N ILE A 25 -8.30 51.85 64.37
CA ILE A 25 -7.71 51.11 63.26
C ILE A 25 -8.88 50.40 62.57
N PRO A 26 -9.19 50.68 61.29
CA PRO A 26 -10.10 49.83 60.55
C PRO A 26 -9.43 48.48 60.42
N ALA A 27 -10.01 47.45 61.03
CA ALA A 27 -9.65 46.08 60.72
C ALA A 27 -9.95 45.85 59.23
N PHE A 28 -8.92 45.87 58.40
CA PHE A 28 -9.03 45.40 57.02
C PHE A 28 -9.36 43.91 57.10
N ALA A 29 -10.63 43.56 56.91
CA ALA A 29 -11.03 42.21 56.63
C ALA A 29 -10.38 41.80 55.31
N PHE A 30 -9.35 40.96 55.39
CA PHE A 30 -8.78 40.32 54.20
C PHE A 30 -9.87 39.43 53.56
N ALA A 31 -9.95 39.37 52.24
CA ALA A 31 -11.03 38.68 51.51
C ALA A 31 -10.56 37.35 50.90
N ASP A 32 -11.38 36.30 51.04
CA ASP A 32 -11.12 34.98 50.46
C ASP A 32 -10.72 35.06 48.98
N THR A 33 -9.77 34.21 48.58
CA THR A 33 -9.19 34.23 47.23
C THR A 33 -9.84 33.16 46.35
N LEU A 34 -10.41 33.58 45.21
CA LEU A 34 -10.90 32.70 44.16
C LEU A 34 -10.10 32.90 42.86
N THR A 35 -9.32 31.88 42.49
CA THR A 35 -8.62 31.88 41.20
C THR A 35 -9.36 30.98 40.22
N VAL A 36 -9.69 31.51 39.04
CA VAL A 36 -10.28 30.74 37.94
C VAL A 36 -9.27 30.68 36.81
N SER A 37 -9.03 29.49 36.28
CA SER A 37 -8.11 29.25 35.17
C SER A 37 -8.69 28.23 34.21
N THR A 38 -8.09 28.15 33.03
CA THR A 38 -8.37 27.07 32.08
C THR A 38 -7.06 26.37 31.71
N ASN A 39 -7.14 25.16 31.15
CA ASN A 39 -5.96 24.35 30.83
C ASN A 39 -5.06 24.93 29.72
N LYS A 40 -5.56 25.89 28.94
CA LYS A 40 -4.85 26.62 27.88
C LYS A 40 -5.38 28.05 27.83
N THR A 41 -4.59 28.98 27.32
CA THR A 41 -5.03 30.37 27.08
C THR A 41 -5.73 30.56 25.73
N SER A 42 -5.62 29.59 24.81
CA SER A 42 -6.20 29.61 23.47
C SER A 42 -6.75 28.23 23.06
N TYR A 43 -7.84 28.21 22.30
CA TYR A 43 -8.57 27.00 21.87
C TYR A 43 -9.03 27.10 20.41
N THR A 44 -9.22 25.94 19.79
CA THR A 44 -9.87 25.77 18.49
C THR A 44 -11.34 25.37 18.64
N ARG A 45 -12.15 25.55 17.59
CA ARG A 45 -13.56 25.13 17.61
C ARG A 45 -13.66 23.61 17.74
N GLY A 46 -14.59 23.10 18.56
CA GLY A 46 -14.69 21.66 18.85
C GLY A 46 -13.78 21.19 20.01
N GLU A 47 -12.87 22.02 20.50
CA GLU A 47 -11.93 21.65 21.56
C GLU A 47 -12.55 21.73 22.97
N LEU A 48 -12.07 20.90 23.88
CA LEU A 48 -12.51 20.85 25.28
C LEU A 48 -11.77 21.88 26.14
N ILE A 49 -12.51 22.82 26.73
CA ILE A 49 -12.04 23.73 27.78
C ILE A 49 -12.23 23.08 29.15
N LYS A 50 -11.13 22.85 29.88
CA LYS A 50 -11.15 22.40 31.28
C LYS A 50 -10.97 23.62 32.17
N ILE A 51 -12.03 23.99 32.89
CA ILE A 51 -12.06 25.14 33.79
C ILE A 51 -11.77 24.65 35.20
N THR A 52 -10.83 25.30 35.87
CA THR A 52 -10.46 25.03 37.27
C THR A 52 -10.66 26.28 38.10
N ALA A 53 -11.36 26.15 39.22
CA ALA A 53 -11.51 27.19 40.23
C ALA A 53 -10.87 26.71 41.54
N VAL A 54 -9.98 27.52 42.11
CA VAL A 54 -9.33 27.26 43.40
C VAL A 54 -9.81 28.32 44.38
N TYR A 55 -10.48 27.88 45.45
CA TYR A 55 -11.08 28.78 46.44
C TYR A 55 -10.45 28.55 47.81
N LYS A 56 -9.85 29.61 48.36
CA LYS A 56 -9.07 29.57 49.60
C LYS A 56 -9.44 30.73 50.51
N LYS A 57 -9.31 30.50 51.82
CA LYS A 57 -9.35 31.56 52.82
C LYS A 57 -8.07 32.39 52.76
N ASN A 58 -8.06 33.51 53.47
CA ASN A 58 -6.90 34.41 53.58
C ASN A 58 -5.64 33.75 54.13
N ASP A 59 -5.80 32.77 55.04
CA ASP A 59 -4.69 31.99 55.61
C ASP A 59 -4.14 30.94 54.62
N GLY A 60 -4.67 30.88 53.40
CA GLY A 60 -4.30 29.92 52.36
C GLY A 60 -4.99 28.57 52.49
N SER A 61 -5.79 28.34 53.53
CA SER A 61 -6.53 27.09 53.72
C SER A 61 -7.66 26.94 52.70
N PRO A 62 -7.95 25.70 52.24
CA PRO A 62 -8.95 25.46 51.21
C PRO A 62 -10.38 25.68 51.71
N ILE A 63 -11.23 26.27 50.87
CA ILE A 63 -12.68 26.36 51.11
C ILE A 63 -13.37 25.20 50.39
N THR A 64 -13.70 24.15 51.14
CA THR A 64 -14.20 22.87 50.60
C THR A 64 -15.73 22.75 50.52
N ARG A 65 -16.47 23.64 51.20
CA ARG A 65 -17.95 23.60 51.27
C ARG A 65 -18.62 24.97 51.06
N PRO A 66 -18.40 25.64 49.91
CA PRO A 66 -19.11 26.86 49.58
C PRO A 66 -20.58 26.55 49.28
N THR A 67 -21.48 27.43 49.69
CA THR A 67 -22.92 27.32 49.44
C THR A 67 -23.25 27.54 47.95
N THR A 68 -22.44 28.33 47.24
CA THR A 68 -22.51 28.49 45.78
C THR A 68 -21.17 28.17 45.13
N ARG A 69 -21.20 27.48 43.97
CA ARG A 69 -20.03 27.14 43.15
C ARG A 69 -20.38 27.20 41.66
N GLU A 70 -20.74 28.38 41.18
CA GLU A 70 -21.25 28.59 39.82
C GLU A 70 -20.10 28.92 38.86
N VAL A 71 -20.13 28.35 37.65
CA VAL A 71 -19.37 28.82 36.51
C VAL A 71 -20.31 29.40 35.46
N ARG A 72 -19.93 30.56 34.92
CA ARG A 72 -20.57 31.17 33.77
C ARG A 72 -19.59 31.35 32.63
N ILE A 73 -20.04 31.09 31.41
CA ILE A 73 -19.26 31.31 30.20
C ILE A 73 -20.04 32.24 29.29
N LYS A 74 -19.41 33.33 28.84
CA LYS A 74 -19.95 34.22 27.81
C LYS A 74 -19.08 34.16 26.57
N ASN A 75 -19.75 34.17 25.41
CA ASN A 75 -19.09 34.31 24.12
C ASN A 75 -18.58 35.76 23.91
N PRO A 76 -17.83 36.05 22.84
CA PRO A 76 -17.27 37.38 22.57
C PRO A 76 -18.32 38.46 22.33
N SER A 77 -19.57 38.12 21.97
CA SER A 77 -20.67 39.08 21.87
C SER A 77 -21.34 39.38 23.23
N GLY A 78 -20.82 38.80 24.32
CA GLY A 78 -21.36 38.98 25.67
C GLY A 78 -22.55 38.08 26.01
N THR A 79 -22.94 37.18 25.11
CA THR A 79 -24.05 36.23 25.31
C THR A 79 -23.62 35.12 26.26
N GLU A 80 -24.40 34.88 27.31
CA GLU A 80 -24.18 33.78 28.25
C GLU A 80 -24.57 32.45 27.62
N VAL A 81 -23.60 31.54 27.47
CA VAL A 81 -23.81 30.21 26.85
C VAL A 81 -23.80 29.08 27.88
N VAL A 82 -23.25 29.33 29.08
CA VAL A 82 -23.20 28.37 30.17
C VAL A 82 -23.46 29.08 31.49
N LYS A 83 -24.30 28.46 32.32
CA LYS A 83 -24.50 28.77 33.73
C LYS A 83 -24.76 27.46 34.47
N LYS A 84 -23.75 26.92 35.16
CA LYS A 84 -23.79 25.60 35.81
C LYS A 84 -23.03 25.60 37.13
N SER A 85 -23.29 24.62 37.98
CA SER A 85 -22.47 24.37 39.17
C SER A 85 -21.21 23.58 38.81
N MET A 86 -20.08 23.94 39.43
CA MET A 86 -18.81 23.22 39.29
C MET A 86 -18.76 22.00 40.22
N THR A 87 -17.96 21.01 39.84
CA THR A 87 -17.76 19.77 40.60
C THR A 87 -16.56 19.92 41.53
N SER A 88 -16.71 19.60 42.82
CA SER A 88 -15.56 19.60 43.73
C SER A 88 -14.65 18.41 43.44
N VAL A 89 -13.34 18.64 43.42
CA VAL A 89 -12.31 17.58 43.30
C VAL A 89 -11.43 17.50 44.55
N GLY A 90 -11.88 18.10 45.66
CA GLY A 90 -11.17 18.14 46.93
C GLY A 90 -10.24 19.34 47.08
N ASN A 91 -9.79 19.59 48.33
CA ASN A 91 -8.82 20.62 48.68
C ASN A 91 -9.13 22.05 48.15
N GLY A 92 -10.42 22.43 48.15
CA GLY A 92 -10.86 23.75 47.69
C GLY A 92 -10.77 23.95 46.16
N VAL A 93 -10.60 22.87 45.40
CA VAL A 93 -10.54 22.88 43.94
C VAL A 93 -11.87 22.39 43.35
N TYR A 94 -12.33 23.08 42.32
CA TYR A 94 -13.57 22.81 41.61
C TYR A 94 -13.32 22.83 40.10
N THR A 95 -13.94 21.93 39.35
CA THR A 95 -13.75 21.80 37.91
C THR A 95 -15.05 21.82 37.13
N TYR A 96 -14.97 22.25 35.86
CA TYR A 96 -16.04 22.14 34.88
C TYR A 96 -15.44 21.97 33.48
N ASN A 97 -15.99 21.05 32.70
CA ASN A 97 -15.55 20.80 31.32
C ASN A 97 -16.58 21.35 30.35
N TYR A 98 -16.12 22.10 29.35
CA TYR A 98 -16.96 22.68 28.32
C TYR A 98 -16.38 22.42 26.93
N THR A 99 -17.11 21.70 26.08
CA THR A 99 -16.72 21.50 24.68
C THR A 99 -17.18 22.70 23.85
N LEU A 100 -16.25 23.39 23.19
CA LEU A 100 -16.60 24.49 22.30
C LEU A 100 -17.42 23.96 21.10
N PRO A 101 -18.56 24.56 20.76
CA PRO A 101 -19.28 24.22 19.54
C PRO A 101 -18.40 24.41 18.30
N ALA A 102 -18.62 23.61 17.26
CA ALA A 102 -17.96 23.79 15.96
C ALA A 102 -18.24 25.18 15.34
N THR A 103 -19.32 25.83 15.76
CA THR A 103 -19.75 27.18 15.37
C THR A 103 -19.33 28.28 16.36
N ALA A 104 -18.47 27.97 17.35
CA ALA A 104 -18.04 28.94 18.35
C ALA A 104 -17.45 30.21 17.71
N ALA A 105 -17.93 31.38 18.15
CA ALA A 105 -17.42 32.67 17.72
C ALA A 105 -15.95 32.83 18.11
N ALA A 106 -15.14 33.33 17.19
CA ALA A 106 -13.74 33.63 17.45
C ALA A 106 -13.60 34.88 18.33
N GLY A 107 -12.53 34.96 19.10
CA GLY A 107 -12.25 36.08 20.00
C GLY A 107 -12.16 35.68 21.47
N LYS A 108 -12.20 36.68 22.35
CA LYS A 108 -12.01 36.52 23.80
C LYS A 108 -13.32 36.10 24.47
N TRP A 109 -13.34 34.93 25.09
CA TRP A 109 -14.48 34.44 25.86
C TRP A 109 -14.29 34.77 27.34
N GLU A 110 -15.36 35.06 28.06
CA GLU A 110 -15.32 35.28 29.51
C GLU A 110 -15.71 34.00 30.23
N VAL A 111 -14.84 33.52 31.13
CA VAL A 111 -15.16 32.45 32.08
C VAL A 111 -15.12 33.04 33.48
N ARG A 112 -16.27 33.03 34.16
CA ARG A 112 -16.45 33.57 35.51
C ARG A 112 -16.83 32.47 36.48
N GLY A 113 -16.06 32.32 37.55
CA GLY A 113 -16.46 31.57 38.75
C GLY A 113 -17.13 32.51 39.74
N LYS A 114 -18.28 32.13 40.29
CA LYS A 114 -18.97 32.82 41.40
C LYS A 114 -19.15 31.83 42.55
N PHE A 115 -18.53 32.12 43.67
CA PHE A 115 -18.58 31.28 44.87
C PHE A 115 -19.13 32.08 46.05
N VAL A 116 -19.86 31.39 46.94
CA VAL A 116 -20.38 32.00 48.16
C VAL A 116 -19.98 31.11 49.34
N TYR A 117 -19.36 31.70 50.34
CA TYR A 117 -18.98 31.05 51.59
C TYR A 117 -19.18 32.03 52.74
N ASN A 118 -19.76 31.59 53.86
CA ASN A 118 -20.15 32.45 54.98
C ASN A 118 -20.90 33.73 54.57
N TYR A 119 -21.83 33.60 53.62
CA TYR A 119 -22.63 34.71 53.04
C TYR A 119 -21.82 35.78 52.27
N VAL A 120 -20.52 35.57 52.06
CA VAL A 120 -19.67 36.44 51.26
C VAL A 120 -19.55 35.88 49.84
N GLU A 121 -19.80 36.73 48.84
CA GLU A 121 -19.67 36.38 47.42
C GLU A 121 -18.28 36.74 46.90
N THR A 122 -17.59 35.77 46.31
CA THR A 122 -16.29 35.96 45.65
C THR A 122 -16.40 35.58 44.18
N LYS A 123 -15.81 36.41 43.30
CA LYS A 123 -15.77 36.17 41.85
C LYS A 123 -14.34 36.08 41.35
N GLY A 124 -14.10 35.15 40.43
CA GLY A 124 -12.84 35.01 39.72
C GLY A 124 -13.10 34.91 38.22
N TYR A 125 -12.17 35.43 37.41
CA TYR A 125 -12.32 35.53 35.96
C TYR A 125 -11.09 34.99 35.25
N THR A 126 -11.32 34.37 34.10
CA THR A 126 -10.29 34.08 33.11
C THR A 126 -10.87 34.27 31.72
N TYR A 127 -9.99 34.57 30.76
CA TYR A 127 -10.40 34.97 29.43
C TYR A 127 -9.68 34.19 28.34
N PRO A 128 -10.09 32.92 28.08
CA PRO A 128 -9.52 32.15 26.99
C PRO A 128 -9.92 32.73 25.62
N THR A 129 -9.02 32.61 24.65
CA THR A 129 -9.28 33.05 23.27
C THR A 129 -9.66 31.86 22.39
N VAL A 130 -10.69 31.99 21.57
CA VAL A 130 -10.97 31.04 20.49
C VAL A 130 -10.37 31.58 19.19
N ALA A 131 -9.47 30.81 18.59
CA ALA A 131 -8.74 31.22 17.40
C ALA A 131 -9.69 31.46 16.20
N SER A 132 -9.47 32.55 15.47
CA SER A 132 -10.19 32.89 14.24
C SER A 132 -9.70 32.03 13.08
N SER A 133 -10.08 30.75 13.08
CA SER A 133 -9.48 29.69 12.24
C SER A 133 -7.96 29.58 12.43
N MET A 134 -7.44 28.36 12.40
CA MET A 134 -6.02 28.21 12.11
C MET A 134 -5.84 28.77 10.70
N THR A 135 -5.02 29.81 10.54
CA THR A 135 -4.39 30.02 9.23
C THR A 135 -3.74 28.69 8.90
N ASP A 136 -4.12 28.11 7.77
CA ASP A 136 -3.31 27.05 7.18
C ASP A 136 -1.85 27.51 7.24
N THR A 137 -0.96 26.67 7.76
CA THR A 137 0.49 26.93 7.79
C THR A 137 1.25 25.94 6.90
N THR A 138 0.54 25.04 6.24
CA THR A 138 1.14 24.00 5.40
C THR A 138 1.13 24.49 3.97
N ALA A 139 2.30 24.52 3.34
CA ALA A 139 2.38 24.83 1.92
C ALA A 139 1.82 23.68 1.08
N PRO A 140 1.16 23.97 -0.07
CA PRO A 140 0.83 22.97 -1.05
C PRO A 140 2.06 22.17 -1.50
N VAL A 141 1.84 20.91 -1.81
CA VAL A 141 2.83 20.01 -2.40
C VAL A 141 2.47 19.77 -3.86
N THR A 142 3.34 20.22 -4.76
CA THR A 142 3.22 19.99 -6.19
C THR A 142 4.02 18.77 -6.62
N SER A 143 3.39 17.84 -7.32
CA SER A 143 4.03 16.71 -8.02
C SER A 143 4.10 16.96 -9.52
N VAL A 144 5.18 16.51 -10.16
CA VAL A 144 5.38 16.59 -11.61
C VAL A 144 5.35 15.20 -12.23
N SER A 145 4.71 15.05 -13.39
CA SER A 145 4.70 13.81 -14.17
C SER A 145 4.85 14.10 -15.66
N PRO A 146 5.77 13.43 -16.39
CA PRO A 146 6.79 12.51 -15.87
C PRO A 146 7.85 13.24 -15.02
N LEU A 147 8.58 12.52 -14.17
CA LEU A 147 9.76 13.08 -13.49
C LEU A 147 10.88 13.34 -14.52
N GLY A 148 11.77 14.31 -14.25
CA GLY A 148 12.81 14.74 -15.19
C GLY A 148 13.50 13.60 -15.95
N SER A 149 13.45 13.66 -17.28
CA SER A 149 13.85 12.56 -18.17
C SER A 149 14.37 13.07 -19.51
N SER A 150 15.06 12.20 -20.26
CA SER A 150 15.38 12.48 -21.66
C SER A 150 14.19 12.18 -22.59
N PHE A 151 14.03 12.94 -23.68
CA PHE A 151 12.98 12.73 -24.68
C PHE A 151 13.46 12.99 -26.12
N ALA A 152 12.86 12.28 -27.09
CA ALA A 152 13.30 12.29 -28.48
C ALA A 152 12.56 13.31 -29.37
N SER A 153 11.22 13.39 -29.29
CA SER A 153 10.41 14.30 -30.12
C SER A 153 9.84 15.45 -29.29
N SER A 154 8.84 15.16 -28.47
CA SER A 154 8.28 16.07 -27.49
C SER A 154 7.98 15.32 -26.20
N ILE A 155 7.77 16.05 -25.11
CA ILE A 155 7.30 15.48 -23.85
C ILE A 155 6.21 16.38 -23.27
N THR A 156 5.12 15.78 -22.81
CA THR A 156 4.02 16.48 -22.13
C THR A 156 4.16 16.29 -20.63
N VAL A 157 4.19 17.41 -19.90
CA VAL A 157 4.47 17.49 -18.47
C VAL A 157 3.27 18.07 -17.75
N THR A 158 2.80 17.34 -16.74
CA THR A 158 1.66 17.70 -15.90
C THR A 158 2.12 18.03 -14.49
N LEU A 159 1.60 19.11 -13.92
CA LEU A 159 1.78 19.48 -12.52
C LEU A 159 0.46 19.24 -11.77
N THR A 160 0.53 18.59 -10.62
CA THR A 160 -0.64 18.30 -9.77
C THR A 160 -0.35 18.73 -8.35
N ARG A 161 -1.33 19.34 -7.69
CA ARG A 161 -1.25 19.74 -6.27
C ARG A 161 -2.07 18.81 -5.40
N ASN A 162 -1.63 18.61 -4.17
CA ASN A 162 -2.36 17.88 -3.12
C ASN A 162 -3.58 18.64 -2.57
N GLU A 163 -3.65 19.96 -2.76
CA GLU A 163 -4.71 20.83 -2.25
C GLU A 163 -4.96 22.06 -3.14
N THR A 164 -5.93 22.89 -2.76
CA THR A 164 -6.32 24.09 -3.51
C THR A 164 -5.21 25.15 -3.46
N GLY A 165 -4.86 25.70 -4.61
CA GLY A 165 -3.85 26.77 -4.71
C GLY A 165 -3.55 27.16 -6.15
N THR A 166 -2.50 27.94 -6.35
CA THR A 166 -1.99 28.42 -7.64
C THR A 166 -0.55 27.95 -7.83
N THR A 167 -0.24 27.32 -8.96
CA THR A 167 1.09 26.79 -9.28
C THR A 167 1.73 27.74 -10.27
N TYR A 168 2.91 28.25 -9.92
CA TYR A 168 3.70 29.15 -10.74
C TYR A 168 4.93 28.42 -11.25
N TYR A 169 5.31 28.68 -12.50
CA TYR A 169 6.42 27.96 -13.12
C TYR A 169 7.21 28.81 -14.11
N THR A 170 8.43 28.35 -14.39
CA THR A 170 9.34 28.84 -15.44
C THR A 170 9.94 27.65 -16.17
N THR A 171 10.22 27.79 -17.46
CA THR A 171 10.74 26.72 -18.33
C THR A 171 12.20 26.92 -18.73
N ASN A 172 12.76 28.10 -18.46
CA ASN A 172 14.14 28.47 -18.76
C ASN A 172 15.09 28.31 -17.56
N GLY A 173 14.63 27.67 -16.47
CA GLY A 173 15.42 27.46 -15.26
C GLY A 173 15.60 28.67 -14.35
N THR A 174 14.99 29.82 -14.64
CA THR A 174 14.95 30.95 -13.68
C THR A 174 14.04 30.61 -12.50
N THR A 175 14.26 31.23 -11.34
CA THR A 175 13.42 30.96 -10.17
C THR A 175 12.02 31.57 -10.38
N PRO A 176 10.93 30.76 -10.36
CA PRO A 176 9.58 31.28 -10.49
C PRO A 176 9.19 32.16 -9.30
N THR A 177 8.38 33.18 -9.55
CA THR A 177 7.74 34.06 -8.56
C THR A 177 6.22 34.05 -8.77
N THR A 178 5.45 34.72 -7.92
CA THR A 178 3.99 34.87 -8.12
C THR A 178 3.62 35.72 -9.34
N ALA A 179 4.61 36.32 -10.01
CA ALA A 179 4.44 37.01 -11.29
C ALA A 179 4.79 36.11 -12.50
N SER A 180 5.26 34.88 -12.26
CA SER A 180 5.54 33.89 -13.33
C SER A 180 4.26 33.27 -13.89
N ALA A 181 4.40 32.49 -14.96
CA ALA A 181 3.28 31.84 -15.61
C ALA A 181 2.52 30.90 -14.64
N VAL A 182 1.19 30.96 -14.68
CA VAL A 182 0.31 30.08 -13.90
C VAL A 182 0.04 28.82 -14.68
N TYR A 183 0.25 27.67 -14.05
CA TYR A 183 -0.03 26.37 -14.65
C TYR A 183 -1.55 26.13 -14.73
N ALA A 184 -2.08 25.98 -15.94
CA ALA A 184 -3.49 25.73 -16.20
C ALA A 184 -3.72 24.48 -17.08
N THR A 185 -2.80 24.20 -18.01
CA THR A 185 -2.85 23.06 -18.93
C THR A 185 -1.49 22.35 -18.98
N PRO A 186 -1.43 21.06 -19.38
CA PRO A 186 -0.17 20.34 -19.55
C PRO A 186 0.82 21.08 -20.45
N LEU A 187 2.09 21.12 -20.04
CA LEU A 187 3.17 21.80 -20.75
C LEU A 187 3.79 20.83 -21.75
N THR A 188 4.03 21.27 -22.99
CA THR A 188 4.73 20.46 -23.99
C THR A 188 6.11 21.03 -24.27
N PHE A 189 7.15 20.21 -24.08
CA PHE A 189 8.53 20.59 -24.37
C PHE A 189 9.02 19.89 -25.63
N ILE A 190 9.66 20.65 -26.52
CA ILE A 190 10.27 20.17 -27.77
C ILE A 190 11.79 20.32 -27.79
N ALA A 191 12.36 20.99 -26.78
CA ALA A 191 13.80 21.22 -26.57
C ALA A 191 14.18 21.02 -25.10
N THR A 192 15.48 20.90 -24.81
CA THR A 192 15.97 20.74 -23.43
C THR A 192 15.44 21.87 -22.56
N THR A 193 14.70 21.52 -21.52
CA THR A 193 13.91 22.47 -20.71
C THR A 193 14.18 22.20 -19.24
N THR A 194 14.50 23.25 -18.48
CA THR A 194 14.57 23.18 -17.01
C THR A 194 13.31 23.80 -16.44
N LEU A 195 12.38 22.94 -16.02
CA LEU A 195 11.14 23.34 -15.38
C LEU A 195 11.39 23.59 -13.90
N LYS A 196 11.17 24.83 -13.45
CA LYS A 196 11.08 25.15 -12.02
C LYS A 196 9.66 25.54 -11.68
N TYR A 197 9.16 25.08 -10.54
CA TYR A 197 7.77 25.33 -10.14
C TYR A 197 7.61 25.35 -8.61
N PHE A 198 6.58 26.06 -8.15
CA PHE A 198 6.11 26.02 -6.78
C PHE A 198 4.62 26.35 -6.74
N SER A 199 3.93 25.97 -5.67
CA SER A 199 2.54 26.34 -5.44
C SER A 199 2.35 27.24 -4.22
N LYS A 200 1.30 28.07 -4.28
CA LYS A 200 0.85 28.93 -3.20
C LYS A 200 -0.65 28.73 -2.97
N ASP A 201 -1.09 28.51 -1.74
CA ASP A 201 -2.51 28.39 -1.41
C ASP A 201 -3.21 29.76 -1.30
N SER A 202 -4.52 29.75 -1.04
CA SER A 202 -5.33 30.96 -0.84
C SER A 202 -5.02 31.68 0.48
N THR A 203 -4.39 30.99 1.43
CA THR A 203 -4.01 31.48 2.77
C THR A 203 -2.61 32.11 2.80
N GLY A 204 -1.83 31.94 1.74
CA GLY A 204 -0.50 32.52 1.56
C GLY A 204 0.69 31.56 1.72
N ASN A 205 0.47 30.31 2.10
CA ASN A 205 1.57 29.36 2.28
C ASN A 205 2.19 29.01 0.93
N THR A 206 3.52 29.04 0.89
CA THR A 206 4.29 28.95 -0.35
C THR A 206 5.23 27.75 -0.29
N GLU A 207 5.12 26.87 -1.27
CA GLU A 207 5.99 25.71 -1.44
C GLU A 207 7.42 26.15 -1.78
N THR A 208 8.42 25.37 -1.34
CA THR A 208 9.79 25.51 -1.85
C THR A 208 9.86 25.20 -3.34
N VAL A 209 10.61 25.99 -4.11
CA VAL A 209 10.77 25.78 -5.55
C VAL A 209 11.38 24.40 -5.83
N LYS A 210 10.66 23.60 -6.62
CA LYS A 210 11.11 22.32 -7.16
C LYS A 210 11.68 22.51 -8.56
N THR A 211 12.60 21.63 -8.95
CA THR A 211 13.26 21.65 -10.25
C THR A 211 13.16 20.30 -10.93
N SER A 212 12.97 20.29 -12.24
CA SER A 212 12.99 19.09 -13.07
C SER A 212 13.56 19.42 -14.43
N THR A 213 14.58 18.68 -14.84
CA THR A 213 15.24 18.88 -16.13
C THR A 213 14.77 17.82 -17.11
N TYR A 214 14.33 18.27 -18.29
CA TYR A 214 13.97 17.42 -19.41
C TYR A 214 14.98 17.64 -20.52
N THR A 215 15.74 16.60 -20.83
CA THR A 215 16.83 16.70 -21.78
C THR A 215 16.34 16.24 -23.15
N LYS A 216 16.30 17.15 -24.13
CA LYS A 216 16.11 16.76 -25.52
C LYS A 216 17.34 15.96 -25.91
N SER A 217 17.14 14.69 -26.22
CA SER A 217 18.20 13.88 -26.80
C SER A 217 18.63 14.55 -28.10
N ALA A 218 19.93 14.78 -28.28
CA ALA A 218 20.45 15.09 -29.60
C ALA A 218 19.91 14.02 -30.54
N GLN A 219 19.15 14.43 -31.55
CA GLN A 219 18.60 13.50 -32.52
C GLN A 219 19.78 13.06 -33.39
N ALA A 220 20.54 12.08 -32.91
CA ALA A 220 21.05 11.08 -33.84
C ALA A 220 19.80 10.65 -34.64
N GLY A 221 19.85 10.72 -35.97
CA GLY A 221 18.72 10.28 -36.79
C GLY A 221 18.22 8.94 -36.24
N ASN A 222 16.90 8.74 -36.16
CA ASN A 222 16.35 7.50 -35.64
C ASN A 222 17.10 6.34 -36.33
N PRO A 223 17.95 5.57 -35.62
CA PRO A 223 18.84 4.62 -36.26
C PRO A 223 18.05 3.49 -36.92
N HIS A 224 16.75 3.40 -36.60
CA HIS A 224 15.83 2.46 -37.19
C HIS A 224 15.03 3.02 -38.38
N ALA A 225 15.06 4.33 -38.65
CA ALA A 225 14.16 4.97 -39.62
C ALA A 225 14.23 4.40 -41.04
N ASN A 226 15.39 3.88 -41.43
CA ASN A 226 15.62 3.34 -42.76
C ASN A 226 15.77 1.81 -42.76
N LEU A 227 15.37 1.12 -41.68
CA LEU A 227 15.40 -0.34 -41.65
C LEU A 227 14.29 -0.92 -42.52
N THR A 228 14.64 -1.95 -43.27
CA THR A 228 13.70 -2.84 -43.96
C THR A 228 13.69 -4.17 -43.22
N TRP A 229 12.51 -4.69 -42.91
CA TRP A 229 12.34 -5.96 -42.23
C TRP A 229 12.93 -7.10 -43.06
N SER A 230 13.90 -7.82 -42.49
CA SER A 230 14.53 -8.99 -43.11
C SER A 230 14.41 -10.27 -42.27
N GLY A 231 13.74 -10.19 -41.11
CA GLY A 231 13.59 -11.29 -40.16
C GLY A 231 14.02 -10.90 -38.74
N TYR A 232 13.68 -11.73 -37.75
CA TYR A 232 13.96 -11.44 -36.33
C TYR A 232 15.45 -11.37 -36.00
N ASN A 233 16.28 -12.13 -36.71
CA ASN A 233 17.73 -12.12 -36.54
C ASN A 233 18.35 -10.75 -36.86
N MET A 234 17.68 -9.89 -37.63
CA MET A 234 18.19 -8.55 -37.95
C MET A 234 18.48 -7.73 -36.70
N CYS A 235 17.66 -7.86 -35.64
CA CYS A 235 17.85 -7.11 -34.40
C CYS A 235 19.22 -7.40 -33.77
N ARG A 236 19.66 -8.66 -33.85
CA ARG A 236 20.90 -9.13 -33.21
C ARG A 236 22.16 -8.59 -33.87
N SER A 237 22.08 -8.16 -35.13
CA SER A 237 23.21 -7.56 -35.85
C SER A 237 23.75 -6.31 -35.13
N CYS A 238 22.88 -5.58 -34.43
CA CYS A 238 23.25 -4.43 -33.60
C CYS A 238 23.04 -4.68 -32.09
N HIS A 239 22.17 -5.63 -31.71
CA HIS A 239 21.75 -5.88 -30.33
C HIS A 239 22.13 -7.27 -29.81
N ALA A 240 23.29 -7.80 -30.22
CA ALA A 240 23.76 -9.12 -29.81
C ALA A 240 23.81 -9.29 -28.28
N THR A 241 24.32 -8.29 -27.56
CA THR A 241 24.36 -8.29 -26.08
C THR A 241 22.97 -8.36 -25.48
N GLN A 242 22.02 -7.57 -25.99
CA GLN A 242 20.64 -7.57 -25.47
C GLN A 242 19.93 -8.90 -25.76
N ALA A 243 20.18 -9.51 -26.93
CA ALA A 243 19.65 -10.84 -27.22
C ALA A 243 20.22 -11.89 -26.26
N ASN A 244 21.51 -11.83 -25.94
CA ASN A 244 22.13 -12.70 -24.93
C ASN A 244 21.55 -12.48 -23.53
N ASP A 245 21.33 -11.22 -23.13
CA ASP A 245 20.68 -10.87 -21.87
C ASP A 245 19.26 -11.47 -21.78
N VAL A 246 18.47 -11.36 -22.86
CA VAL A 246 17.12 -11.94 -22.93
C VAL A 246 17.19 -13.47 -22.86
N PHE A 247 18.12 -14.11 -23.56
CA PHE A 247 18.28 -15.56 -23.51
C PHE A 247 18.49 -16.08 -22.07
N HIS A 248 19.24 -15.34 -21.24
CA HIS A 248 19.49 -15.67 -19.83
C HIS A 248 18.44 -15.11 -18.85
N SER A 249 17.34 -14.54 -19.35
CA SER A 249 16.24 -14.03 -18.55
C SER A 249 15.25 -15.13 -18.18
N VAL A 250 14.48 -14.91 -17.12
CA VAL A 250 13.36 -15.80 -16.77
C VAL A 250 12.25 -15.68 -17.82
N HIS A 251 12.09 -14.52 -18.46
CA HIS A 251 11.10 -14.34 -19.53
C HIS A 251 11.32 -15.28 -20.71
N TYR A 252 12.59 -15.54 -21.08
CA TYR A 252 12.93 -16.50 -22.12
C TYR A 252 13.07 -17.92 -21.58
N GLN A 253 13.81 -18.16 -20.51
CA GLN A 253 14.02 -19.53 -20.03
C GLN A 253 12.76 -20.15 -19.42
N TRP A 254 11.85 -19.33 -18.88
CA TRP A 254 10.73 -19.76 -18.03
C TRP A 254 11.14 -20.60 -16.81
N GLN A 255 12.42 -20.56 -16.47
CA GLN A 255 13.06 -21.15 -15.31
C GLN A 255 14.19 -20.22 -14.84
N GLY A 256 14.64 -20.41 -13.60
CA GLY A 256 15.75 -19.66 -13.05
C GLY A 256 15.98 -19.96 -11.57
N ALA A 257 16.88 -19.19 -10.95
CA ALA A 257 17.21 -19.33 -9.55
C ALA A 257 16.00 -19.11 -8.63
N SER A 258 15.77 -20.06 -7.73
CA SER A 258 14.54 -20.17 -6.93
C SER A 258 14.79 -20.33 -5.43
N GLY A 259 15.90 -19.81 -4.90
CA GLY A 259 16.29 -19.97 -3.49
C GLY A 259 15.31 -19.42 -2.43
N MET A 260 14.19 -18.81 -2.86
CA MET A 260 13.09 -18.39 -2.00
C MET A 260 11.86 -19.30 -2.09
N THR A 261 11.95 -20.42 -2.82
CA THR A 261 10.92 -21.46 -2.94
C THR A 261 11.49 -22.80 -2.48
N THR A 262 10.65 -23.65 -1.90
CA THR A 262 11.01 -25.05 -1.68
C THR A 262 11.31 -25.79 -2.99
N GLY A 263 12.11 -26.85 -2.94
CA GLY A 263 12.43 -27.69 -4.09
C GLY A 263 13.80 -27.37 -4.72
N PRO A 264 13.99 -27.69 -6.02
CA PRO A 264 15.26 -27.50 -6.72
C PRO A 264 15.76 -26.04 -6.72
N ALA A 265 17.07 -25.86 -6.91
CA ALA A 265 17.71 -24.54 -6.96
C ALA A 265 17.38 -23.76 -8.25
N ILE A 266 17.10 -24.49 -9.34
CA ILE A 266 16.56 -23.97 -10.60
C ILE A 266 15.20 -24.62 -10.82
N GLN A 267 14.17 -23.80 -10.98
CA GLN A 267 12.81 -24.26 -11.29
C GLN A 267 12.00 -23.13 -11.90
N GLY A 268 10.88 -23.47 -12.52
CA GLY A 268 9.99 -22.50 -13.13
C GLY A 268 8.83 -23.15 -13.85
N LYS A 269 8.19 -22.40 -14.75
CA LYS A 269 7.05 -22.90 -15.52
C LYS A 269 7.47 -24.03 -16.46
N PHE A 270 8.65 -23.94 -17.05
CA PHE A 270 9.17 -24.89 -18.02
C PHE A 270 10.45 -25.54 -17.50
N SER A 271 10.62 -26.83 -17.81
CA SER A 271 11.90 -27.52 -17.73
C SER A 271 12.12 -28.27 -19.04
N PRO A 272 13.32 -28.20 -19.64
CA PRO A 272 13.65 -28.98 -20.82
C PRO A 272 13.81 -30.47 -20.52
N THR A 273 13.87 -30.85 -19.23
CA THR A 273 13.99 -32.24 -18.80
C THR A 273 12.90 -32.56 -17.79
N LEU A 274 12.53 -33.83 -17.68
CA LEU A 274 11.54 -34.28 -16.70
C LEU A 274 12.24 -34.53 -15.34
N ASP A 275 12.73 -33.46 -14.72
CA ASP A 275 13.66 -33.48 -13.57
C ASP A 275 13.06 -32.86 -12.28
N ASN A 276 11.74 -32.80 -12.20
CA ASN A 276 11.01 -32.23 -11.06
C ASN A 276 11.21 -30.71 -10.83
N SER A 277 11.71 -29.96 -11.81
CA SER A 277 11.87 -28.50 -11.72
C SER A 277 10.71 -27.69 -12.33
N THR A 278 9.73 -28.36 -12.95
CA THR A 278 8.56 -27.71 -13.55
C THR A 278 7.41 -27.51 -12.56
N ALA A 279 6.98 -26.26 -12.40
CA ALA A 279 6.02 -25.80 -11.41
C ALA A 279 4.58 -26.16 -11.77
N MET A 280 3.77 -26.46 -10.76
CA MET A 280 2.32 -26.63 -10.90
C MET A 280 1.53 -25.40 -10.47
N ASN A 281 0.29 -25.28 -10.97
CA ASN A 281 -0.71 -24.28 -10.54
C ASN A 281 -2.15 -24.82 -10.64
N SER A 282 -3.12 -24.11 -10.04
CA SER A 282 -4.53 -24.51 -10.03
C SER A 282 -5.31 -23.95 -11.23
N TYR A 283 -4.61 -23.73 -12.36
CA TYR A 283 -5.19 -23.29 -13.64
C TYR A 283 -4.97 -24.37 -14.70
N CYS A 284 -3.87 -24.29 -15.45
CA CYS A 284 -3.53 -25.28 -16.49
C CYS A 284 -2.70 -26.44 -15.97
N ILE A 285 -2.60 -26.59 -14.65
CA ILE A 285 -1.82 -27.63 -13.96
C ILE A 285 -0.33 -27.48 -14.24
N ASN A 286 0.16 -27.91 -15.41
CA ASN A 286 1.57 -27.87 -15.78
C ASN A 286 1.75 -27.74 -17.31
N ILE A 287 2.95 -27.33 -17.74
CA ILE A 287 3.25 -27.12 -19.17
C ILE A 287 3.69 -28.39 -19.90
N LEU A 288 3.99 -29.50 -19.22
CA LEU A 288 4.46 -30.72 -19.86
C LEU A 288 3.43 -31.22 -20.90
N GLY A 289 3.88 -31.43 -22.14
CA GLY A 289 3.03 -31.73 -23.30
C GLY A 289 2.29 -30.52 -23.89
N ASN A 290 2.25 -29.41 -23.16
CA ASN A 290 1.43 -28.23 -23.44
C ASN A 290 2.24 -27.04 -23.98
N TRP A 291 3.31 -27.29 -24.75
CA TRP A 291 4.05 -26.21 -25.43
C TRP A 291 3.39 -25.82 -26.77
N ASN A 292 2.69 -26.76 -27.42
CA ASN A 292 2.38 -26.69 -28.86
C ASN A 292 1.01 -26.04 -29.19
N ASN A 293 0.75 -25.90 -30.50
CA ASN A 293 -0.31 -25.11 -31.17
C ASN A 293 -1.66 -24.98 -30.43
N TYR A 294 -2.26 -26.08 -29.96
CA TYR A 294 -3.60 -26.02 -29.36
C TYR A 294 -3.59 -25.66 -27.87
N SER A 295 -2.49 -25.89 -27.16
CA SER A 295 -2.36 -25.65 -25.70
C SER A 295 -2.40 -24.17 -25.29
N GLY A 296 -2.01 -23.27 -26.21
CA GLY A 296 -1.96 -21.83 -26.00
C GLY A 296 -0.90 -21.32 -24.99
N CYS A 297 -0.10 -22.19 -24.36
CA CYS A 297 0.83 -21.76 -23.31
C CYS A 297 1.96 -20.90 -23.86
N SER A 298 2.61 -21.34 -24.97
CA SER A 298 3.72 -20.64 -25.62
C SER A 298 3.33 -19.27 -26.21
N ASN A 299 2.03 -18.96 -26.32
CA ASN A 299 1.57 -17.66 -26.83
C ASN A 299 2.12 -16.50 -25.98
N CYS A 300 2.33 -16.76 -24.68
CA CYS A 300 2.91 -15.80 -23.74
C CYS A 300 4.45 -15.88 -23.61
N HIS A 301 5.11 -16.77 -24.33
CA HIS A 301 6.58 -16.90 -24.30
C HIS A 301 7.20 -15.83 -25.18
N VAL A 302 8.35 -15.26 -24.80
CA VAL A 302 8.99 -14.19 -25.59
C VAL A 302 9.81 -14.71 -26.79
N GLY A 303 9.68 -16.00 -27.11
CA GLY A 303 10.29 -16.61 -28.29
C GLY A 303 9.29 -16.90 -29.40
N LEU A 304 9.82 -17.39 -30.53
CA LEU A 304 9.10 -17.72 -31.75
C LEU A 304 8.63 -19.18 -31.79
N GLY A 305 8.45 -19.80 -30.62
CA GLY A 305 7.80 -21.10 -30.48
C GLY A 305 8.75 -22.29 -30.41
N ILE A 306 10.07 -22.09 -30.55
CA ILE A 306 11.07 -23.11 -30.18
C ILE A 306 11.20 -23.11 -28.65
N PRO A 307 11.10 -24.27 -27.97
CA PRO A 307 11.32 -24.36 -26.53
C PRO A 307 12.72 -23.88 -26.12
N PRO A 308 12.86 -23.26 -24.94
CA PRO A 308 14.16 -22.85 -24.41
C PRO A 308 15.10 -24.03 -24.21
N SER A 309 16.36 -23.84 -24.58
CA SER A 309 17.48 -24.70 -24.22
C SER A 309 18.32 -24.04 -23.12
N THR A 310 19.04 -24.85 -22.35
CA THR A 310 20.04 -24.37 -21.38
C THR A 310 21.31 -23.86 -22.06
N THR A 311 21.56 -24.26 -23.30
CA THR A 311 22.75 -23.88 -24.07
C THR A 311 22.40 -22.74 -25.02
N VAL A 312 23.21 -21.69 -25.02
CA VAL A 312 23.10 -20.59 -25.96
C VAL A 312 23.65 -21.01 -27.33
N ASP A 313 22.86 -20.83 -28.37
CA ASP A 313 23.27 -20.99 -29.76
C ASP A 313 22.49 -20.02 -30.66
N ASN A 314 22.86 -19.92 -31.94
CA ASN A 314 22.21 -19.02 -32.89
C ASN A 314 20.72 -19.34 -33.08
N SER A 315 20.29 -20.60 -32.97
CA SER A 315 18.88 -20.97 -33.11
C SER A 315 18.04 -20.42 -31.96
N GLN A 316 18.51 -20.57 -30.72
CA GLN A 316 17.86 -20.01 -29.53
C GLN A 316 17.85 -18.48 -29.55
N LEU A 317 18.96 -17.92 -29.98
CA LEU A 317 19.15 -16.50 -30.13
C LEU A 317 18.20 -15.93 -31.22
N ASP A 318 18.05 -16.58 -32.38
CA ASP A 318 17.15 -16.20 -33.48
C ASP A 318 15.67 -16.46 -33.14
N ASN A 319 15.41 -17.35 -32.19
CA ASN A 319 14.08 -17.60 -31.65
C ASN A 319 13.58 -16.45 -30.75
N ILE A 320 14.37 -15.44 -30.38
CA ILE A 320 13.89 -14.32 -29.54
C ILE A 320 13.01 -13.38 -30.36
N ASP A 321 11.80 -13.12 -29.86
CA ASP A 321 10.89 -12.13 -30.41
C ASP A 321 11.07 -10.79 -29.70
N CYS A 322 11.92 -9.91 -30.25
CA CYS A 322 12.14 -8.58 -29.69
C CYS A 322 10.88 -7.69 -29.79
N LEU A 323 10.04 -7.90 -30.81
CA LEU A 323 8.93 -7.00 -31.14
C LEU A 323 7.74 -7.17 -30.19
N ILE A 324 7.55 -8.37 -29.61
CA ILE A 324 6.45 -8.63 -28.68
C ILE A 324 6.41 -7.65 -27.49
N CYS A 325 7.58 -7.17 -27.06
CA CYS A 325 7.75 -6.19 -25.98
C CYS A 325 7.97 -4.76 -26.48
N HIS A 326 8.59 -4.59 -27.66
CA HIS A 326 9.07 -3.30 -28.15
C HIS A 326 8.19 -2.65 -29.22
N GLN A 327 7.11 -3.31 -29.66
CA GLN A 327 6.19 -2.78 -30.66
C GLN A 327 4.73 -3.15 -30.34
N LYS A 328 3.93 -2.16 -29.91
CA LYS A 328 2.55 -2.38 -29.47
C LYS A 328 1.61 -2.84 -30.57
N ASP A 329 1.86 -2.42 -31.82
CA ASP A 329 0.98 -2.72 -32.96
C ASP A 329 1.42 -3.99 -33.71
N TYR A 330 2.59 -4.55 -33.35
CA TYR A 330 3.03 -5.85 -33.85
C TYR A 330 2.16 -6.95 -33.26
N LYS A 331 1.75 -7.88 -34.12
CA LYS A 331 0.98 -9.06 -33.76
C LYS A 331 1.60 -10.24 -34.49
N ARG A 332 1.51 -11.41 -33.86
CA ARG A 332 2.03 -12.65 -34.38
C ARG A 332 0.98 -13.74 -34.31
N THR A 333 1.10 -14.71 -35.20
CA THR A 333 0.28 -15.91 -35.22
C THR A 333 1.21 -17.12 -35.29
N ARG A 334 0.80 -18.24 -34.71
CA ARG A 334 1.58 -19.48 -34.79
C ARG A 334 1.29 -20.13 -36.14
N SER A 335 2.34 -20.51 -36.86
CA SER A 335 2.22 -21.23 -38.11
C SER A 335 1.61 -22.62 -37.87
N ILE A 336 0.68 -23.01 -38.73
CA ILE A 336 0.17 -24.39 -38.78
C ILE A 336 1.25 -25.38 -39.25
N TYR A 337 2.28 -24.87 -39.95
CA TYR A 337 3.44 -25.63 -40.41
C TYR A 337 4.65 -25.33 -39.53
N GLY A 338 5.21 -26.35 -38.86
CA GLY A 338 6.43 -26.20 -38.03
C GLY A 338 6.24 -25.56 -36.65
N GLY A 339 5.07 -24.97 -36.37
CA GLY A 339 4.72 -24.50 -35.02
C GLY A 339 5.51 -23.28 -34.51
N THR A 340 6.20 -22.55 -35.37
CA THR A 340 6.86 -21.30 -34.99
C THR A 340 5.92 -20.11 -35.14
N TYR A 341 6.18 -19.01 -34.45
CA TYR A 341 5.44 -17.76 -34.62
C TYR A 341 5.97 -16.96 -35.80
N ALA A 342 5.04 -16.42 -36.60
CA ALA A 342 5.32 -15.49 -37.67
C ALA A 342 4.51 -14.20 -37.44
N PRO A 343 4.93 -13.06 -38.02
CA PRO A 343 4.10 -11.86 -38.00
C PRO A 343 2.71 -12.16 -38.55
N ASN A 344 1.70 -11.46 -38.03
CA ASN A 344 0.33 -11.53 -38.51
C ASN A 344 -0.10 -10.18 -39.08
N PRO A 345 0.26 -9.85 -40.34
CA PRO A 345 -0.07 -8.57 -40.95
C PRO A 345 -1.57 -8.25 -40.94
N ALA A 346 -2.42 -9.27 -41.04
CA ALA A 346 -3.88 -9.09 -41.00
C ALA A 346 -4.40 -8.57 -39.64
N ALA A 347 -3.64 -8.77 -38.56
CA ALA A 347 -3.96 -8.26 -37.24
C ALA A 347 -3.15 -7.01 -36.85
N MET A 348 -2.28 -6.52 -37.75
CA MET A 348 -1.43 -5.35 -37.52
C MET A 348 -2.00 -4.12 -38.20
N THR A 349 -1.83 -2.95 -37.59
CA THR A 349 -2.18 -1.65 -38.18
C THR A 349 -1.00 -0.97 -38.87
N ILE A 350 0.15 -1.65 -38.91
CA ILE A 350 1.42 -1.16 -39.45
C ILE A 350 2.08 -2.26 -40.30
N THR A 351 2.98 -1.88 -41.20
CA THR A 351 3.84 -2.84 -41.91
C THR A 351 4.94 -3.37 -41.00
N MET A 352 5.62 -4.46 -41.43
CA MET A 352 6.79 -4.94 -40.69
C MET A 352 7.97 -3.96 -40.72
N ASP A 353 8.15 -3.22 -41.80
CA ASP A 353 9.14 -2.14 -41.88
C ASP A 353 8.82 -1.06 -40.83
N GLN A 354 7.58 -0.61 -40.76
CA GLN A 354 7.14 0.33 -39.74
C GLN A 354 7.32 -0.24 -38.33
N ALA A 355 7.08 -1.54 -38.14
CA ALA A 355 7.25 -2.21 -36.84
C ALA A 355 8.68 -2.09 -36.32
N VAL A 356 9.69 -2.29 -37.18
CA VAL A 356 11.10 -2.11 -36.79
C VAL A 356 11.55 -0.66 -36.76
N GLN A 357 11.03 0.19 -37.66
CA GLN A 357 11.38 1.62 -37.72
C GLN A 357 10.86 2.40 -36.50
N THR A 358 9.78 1.93 -35.87
CA THR A 358 9.08 2.63 -34.78
C THR A 358 9.10 1.87 -33.45
N VAL A 359 10.06 0.97 -33.24
CA VAL A 359 10.23 0.29 -31.94
C VAL A 359 10.40 1.31 -30.80
N THR A 360 9.85 0.99 -29.64
CA THR A 360 9.84 1.85 -28.46
C THR A 360 10.28 1.10 -27.22
N LYS A 361 10.46 1.81 -26.11
CA LYS A 361 10.48 1.16 -24.80
C LYS A 361 9.13 0.50 -24.53
N PRO A 362 9.07 -0.62 -23.80
CA PRO A 362 7.81 -1.29 -23.51
C PRO A 362 6.78 -0.36 -22.87
N THR A 363 5.53 -0.56 -23.27
CA THR A 363 4.34 0.11 -22.74
C THR A 363 3.57 -0.86 -21.83
N ARG A 364 2.57 -0.37 -21.08
CA ARG A 364 1.67 -1.25 -20.32
C ARG A 364 1.00 -2.27 -21.25
N SER A 365 0.49 -1.81 -22.39
CA SER A 365 -0.20 -2.66 -23.35
C SER A 365 0.68 -3.79 -23.87
N THR A 366 1.97 -3.55 -24.16
CA THR A 366 2.88 -4.62 -24.61
C THR A 366 3.06 -5.72 -23.55
N CYS A 367 3.16 -5.34 -22.27
CA CYS A 367 3.26 -6.29 -21.15
C CYS A 367 1.95 -7.07 -20.93
N LEU A 368 0.82 -6.36 -20.96
CA LEU A 368 -0.50 -6.91 -20.64
C LEU A 368 -1.00 -7.93 -21.65
N GLN A 369 -0.46 -7.95 -22.88
CA GLN A 369 -0.72 -8.99 -23.88
C GLN A 369 -0.54 -10.41 -23.32
N CYS A 370 0.39 -10.59 -22.38
CA CYS A 370 0.64 -11.86 -21.70
C CYS A 370 0.23 -11.82 -20.22
N HIS A 371 0.59 -10.75 -19.51
CA HIS A 371 0.45 -10.70 -18.06
C HIS A 371 -1.01 -10.60 -17.59
N ALA A 372 -1.89 -10.01 -18.39
CA ALA A 372 -3.33 -9.95 -18.09
C ALA A 372 -4.08 -11.21 -18.55
N LYS A 373 -3.58 -11.90 -19.58
CA LYS A 373 -4.27 -13.05 -20.22
C LYS A 373 -3.89 -14.41 -19.64
N GLY A 374 -3.07 -14.43 -18.60
CA GLY A 374 -2.66 -15.68 -17.94
C GLY A 374 -3.88 -16.47 -17.45
N GLY A 375 -3.85 -17.79 -17.63
CA GLY A 375 -4.99 -18.66 -17.28
C GLY A 375 -6.03 -18.83 -18.40
N GLY A 376 -5.89 -18.14 -19.53
CA GLY A 376 -6.75 -18.35 -20.70
C GLY A 376 -7.75 -17.21 -20.98
N GLY A 377 -7.75 -16.15 -20.17
CA GLY A 377 -8.63 -15.00 -20.34
C GLY A 377 -8.10 -13.77 -19.62
N ASP A 378 -8.69 -12.60 -19.91
CA ASP A 378 -8.32 -11.33 -19.28
C ASP A 378 -8.62 -11.35 -17.78
N ASN A 379 -7.64 -10.96 -16.96
CA ASN A 379 -7.64 -10.98 -15.50
C ASN A 379 -7.91 -12.35 -14.85
N PHE A 380 -7.95 -13.46 -15.60
CA PHE A 380 -8.32 -14.77 -15.06
C PHE A 380 -7.36 -15.25 -13.99
N LYS A 381 -6.05 -15.14 -14.22
CA LYS A 381 -5.04 -15.63 -13.27
C LYS A 381 -4.72 -14.65 -12.15
N ARG A 382 -4.32 -13.41 -12.48
CA ARG A 382 -3.79 -12.47 -11.47
C ARG A 382 -4.89 -11.94 -10.55
N GLY A 383 -6.01 -11.53 -11.13
CA GLY A 383 -7.14 -10.95 -10.41
C GLY A 383 -6.95 -9.48 -10.06
N ASP A 384 -5.74 -8.94 -10.10
CA ASP A 384 -5.44 -7.51 -9.97
C ASP A 384 -4.79 -6.91 -11.23
N LEU A 385 -4.82 -7.61 -12.35
CA LEU A 385 -4.11 -7.16 -13.56
C LEU A 385 -4.91 -7.53 -14.82
N ALA A 386 -5.71 -6.57 -15.28
CA ALA A 386 -6.51 -6.65 -16.50
C ALA A 386 -5.93 -5.84 -17.66
N LEU A 387 -6.40 -6.11 -18.89
CA LEU A 387 -6.07 -5.32 -20.09
C LEU A 387 -6.45 -3.83 -19.95
N ALA A 388 -7.47 -3.52 -19.14
CA ALA A 388 -7.89 -2.15 -18.82
C ALA A 388 -6.72 -1.25 -18.36
N HIS A 389 -5.75 -1.80 -17.61
CA HIS A 389 -4.55 -1.08 -17.17
C HIS A 389 -3.70 -0.50 -18.31
N GLY A 390 -3.87 -0.99 -19.55
CA GLY A 390 -3.17 -0.46 -20.72
C GLY A 390 -3.51 1.00 -21.00
N ALA A 391 -4.76 1.41 -20.77
CA ALA A 391 -5.26 2.70 -21.24
C ALA A 391 -6.24 3.43 -20.30
N THR A 392 -6.79 2.76 -19.28
CA THR A 392 -7.79 3.34 -18.37
C THR A 392 -7.36 4.70 -17.79
N THR A 393 -8.31 5.62 -17.72
CA THR A 393 -8.24 6.92 -17.07
C THR A 393 -8.71 6.87 -15.60
N ASP A 394 -9.37 5.79 -15.19
CA ASP A 394 -9.98 5.62 -13.88
C ASP A 394 -8.93 5.45 -12.78
N ALA A 395 -8.64 6.55 -12.08
CA ALA A 395 -7.73 6.55 -10.94
C ALA A 395 -8.26 5.79 -9.72
N THR A 396 -9.56 5.50 -9.64
CA THR A 396 -10.12 4.67 -8.57
C THR A 396 -9.89 3.18 -8.84
N PHE A 397 -9.70 2.78 -10.09
CA PHE A 397 -9.27 1.44 -10.47
C PHE A 397 -7.80 1.21 -10.12
N ASP A 398 -6.86 2.01 -10.64
CA ASP A 398 -5.45 1.99 -10.20
C ASP A 398 -4.79 3.37 -10.28
N VAL A 399 -4.42 3.94 -9.14
CA VAL A 399 -3.85 5.31 -9.05
C VAL A 399 -2.49 5.45 -9.72
N HIS A 400 -1.74 4.37 -9.83
CA HIS A 400 -0.38 4.37 -10.33
C HIS A 400 -0.38 4.26 -11.86
N MET A 401 -1.22 3.38 -12.41
CA MET A 401 -1.25 3.08 -13.84
C MET A 401 -2.27 3.90 -14.62
N ALA A 402 -3.33 4.42 -13.98
CA ALA A 402 -4.35 5.21 -14.66
C ALA A 402 -3.73 6.44 -15.36
N THR A 403 -4.09 6.61 -16.63
CA THR A 403 -3.61 7.71 -17.48
C THR A 403 -4.06 9.08 -16.97
N GLY A 404 -5.21 9.13 -16.28
CA GLY A 404 -5.73 10.33 -15.60
C GLY A 404 -5.02 10.68 -14.29
N ARG A 405 -4.03 9.88 -13.85
CA ARG A 405 -3.28 10.13 -12.61
C ARG A 405 -1.79 9.78 -12.74
N GLY A 406 -1.34 8.66 -12.17
CA GLY A 406 0.09 8.33 -12.10
C GLY A 406 0.69 8.07 -13.48
N ASN A 407 -0.10 7.47 -14.38
CA ASN A 407 0.28 7.08 -15.74
C ASN A 407 1.64 6.33 -15.81
N PHE A 408 2.00 5.61 -14.75
CA PHE A 408 3.29 4.93 -14.69
C PHE A 408 3.32 3.73 -15.64
N PRO A 409 4.36 3.56 -16.45
CA PRO A 409 4.59 2.29 -17.12
C PRO A 409 5.09 1.25 -16.10
N CYS A 410 4.98 -0.04 -16.43
CA CYS A 410 5.31 -1.14 -15.52
C CYS A 410 6.73 -1.00 -14.93
N GLN A 411 7.69 -0.61 -15.77
CA GLN A 411 9.10 -0.46 -15.45
C GLN A 411 9.42 0.67 -14.45
N SER A 412 8.46 1.55 -14.13
CA SER A 412 8.61 2.51 -13.04
C SER A 412 8.75 1.82 -11.68
N CYS A 413 8.14 0.64 -11.52
CA CYS A 413 8.27 -0.19 -10.33
C CYS A 413 9.10 -1.45 -10.62
N HIS A 414 8.83 -2.11 -11.75
CA HIS A 414 9.58 -3.27 -12.23
C HIS A 414 10.87 -2.82 -12.92
N THR A 415 11.81 -2.26 -12.15
CA THR A 415 13.08 -1.77 -12.70
C THR A 415 13.80 -2.88 -13.45
N THR A 416 14.32 -2.55 -14.64
CA THR A 416 14.93 -3.53 -15.55
C THR A 416 16.38 -3.17 -15.77
N SER A 417 17.26 -4.16 -15.65
CA SER A 417 18.68 -4.06 -16.00
C SER A 417 19.12 -5.34 -16.68
N SER A 418 19.84 -5.24 -17.81
CA SER A 418 20.23 -6.40 -18.64
C SER A 418 19.05 -7.35 -18.92
N HIS A 419 17.91 -6.78 -19.33
CA HIS A 419 16.64 -7.48 -19.59
C HIS A 419 16.10 -8.33 -18.43
N LYS A 420 16.62 -8.15 -17.21
CA LYS A 420 16.13 -8.80 -15.99
C LYS A 420 15.28 -7.82 -15.19
N MET A 421 14.03 -8.20 -14.90
CA MET A 421 13.07 -7.33 -14.23
C MET A 421 13.01 -7.58 -12.73
N ALA A 422 12.87 -6.48 -11.98
CA ALA A 422 12.59 -6.53 -10.55
C ALA A 422 11.17 -7.04 -10.26
N GLY A 423 11.00 -7.65 -9.09
CA GLY A 423 9.70 -8.11 -8.60
C GLY A 423 9.47 -9.62 -8.72
N ARG A 424 8.68 -10.14 -7.78
CA ARG A 424 8.27 -11.55 -7.71
C ARG A 424 7.02 -11.67 -6.85
N GLY A 425 6.02 -12.41 -7.34
CA GLY A 425 4.83 -12.79 -6.56
C GLY A 425 5.04 -14.06 -5.75
N SER A 426 4.12 -14.36 -4.82
CA SER A 426 4.19 -15.58 -3.98
C SER A 426 3.97 -16.88 -4.74
N ASP A 427 3.42 -16.84 -5.95
CA ASP A 427 3.17 -18.03 -6.78
C ASP A 427 4.31 -18.32 -7.76
N LEU A 428 5.25 -17.39 -7.93
CA LEU A 428 6.37 -17.54 -8.86
C LEU A 428 7.54 -18.28 -8.20
N ARG A 429 8.18 -19.20 -8.94
CA ARG A 429 9.37 -19.92 -8.46
C ARG A 429 10.64 -19.08 -8.60
N PRO A 430 11.07 -18.70 -9.83
CA PRO A 430 12.31 -17.96 -10.00
C PRO A 430 12.16 -16.48 -9.62
N LYS A 431 13.28 -15.88 -9.23
CA LYS A 431 13.45 -14.42 -9.12
C LYS A 431 14.39 -13.96 -10.22
N GLU A 432 13.96 -13.03 -11.05
CA GLU A 432 14.75 -12.60 -12.22
C GLU A 432 15.85 -11.58 -11.87
N SER A 433 15.57 -10.66 -10.96
CA SER A 433 16.52 -9.67 -10.45
C SER A 433 16.54 -9.63 -8.92
N ALA A 434 17.68 -9.32 -8.32
CA ALA A 434 17.78 -9.12 -6.88
C ALA A 434 17.03 -7.87 -6.39
N ALA A 435 16.82 -6.87 -7.26
CA ALA A 435 16.15 -5.62 -6.94
C ALA A 435 14.73 -5.87 -6.39
N ALA A 436 14.42 -5.22 -5.28
CA ALA A 436 13.11 -5.30 -4.63
C ALA A 436 12.20 -4.18 -5.13
N ILE A 437 10.91 -4.49 -5.27
CA ILE A 437 9.87 -3.48 -5.49
C ILE A 437 9.47 -2.95 -4.11
N ASN A 438 9.60 -1.64 -3.90
CA ASN A 438 9.25 -0.98 -2.65
C ASN A 438 8.40 0.26 -2.93
N CYS A 439 7.31 0.40 -2.17
CA CYS A 439 6.44 1.58 -2.22
C CYS A 439 7.02 2.73 -1.38
N SER A 440 7.60 2.44 -0.21
CA SER A 440 8.05 3.43 0.77
C SER A 440 9.47 3.92 0.48
N THR A 441 9.65 4.55 -0.68
CA THR A 441 10.90 5.20 -1.09
C THR A 441 10.80 6.72 -0.89
N SER A 442 11.93 7.42 -0.93
CA SER A 442 11.95 8.88 -0.96
C SER A 442 11.26 9.48 -2.20
N SER A 443 11.23 8.75 -3.31
CA SER A 443 10.65 9.19 -4.59
C SER A 443 9.15 8.92 -4.74
N CYS A 444 8.60 7.93 -4.04
CA CYS A 444 7.19 7.54 -4.19
C CYS A 444 6.37 7.87 -2.95
N HIS A 445 6.70 7.26 -1.81
CA HIS A 445 5.99 7.44 -0.55
C HIS A 445 6.95 7.82 0.59
N PRO A 446 7.49 9.05 0.57
CA PRO A 446 8.47 9.50 1.55
C PRO A 446 7.88 9.48 2.97
N GLY A 447 8.69 9.04 3.93
CA GLY A 447 8.30 8.94 5.34
C GLY A 447 7.34 7.79 5.68
N LYS A 448 6.75 7.09 4.70
CA LYS A 448 5.78 6.01 4.96
C LYS A 448 6.42 4.71 5.48
N ALA A 449 7.75 4.63 5.51
CA ALA A 449 8.47 3.54 6.16
C ALA A 449 8.56 3.71 7.70
N SER A 450 8.28 4.91 8.22
CA SER A 450 8.36 5.18 9.66
C SER A 450 7.26 4.43 10.43
N LEU A 451 7.64 3.81 11.55
CA LEU A 451 6.71 3.13 12.46
C LEU A 451 6.06 4.09 13.47
N ILE A 452 6.45 5.37 13.48
CA ILE A 452 6.01 6.34 14.49
C ILE A 452 5.19 7.46 13.83
N GLU A 453 5.53 7.83 12.61
CA GLU A 453 4.94 8.96 11.88
C GLU A 453 4.77 8.64 10.40
N GLY A 454 4.36 9.62 9.60
CA GLY A 454 4.15 9.45 8.16
C GLY A 454 2.73 9.03 7.78
N HIS A 455 1.93 8.44 8.68
CA HIS A 455 0.49 8.23 8.48
C HIS A 455 -0.33 9.14 9.38
N SER A 456 -1.65 9.19 9.16
CA SER A 456 -2.58 10.05 9.93
C SER A 456 -2.53 9.82 11.44
N THR A 457 -2.10 8.64 11.89
CA THR A 457 -1.87 8.34 13.30
C THR A 457 -0.63 7.47 13.49
N ALA A 458 0.03 7.60 14.64
CA ALA A 458 1.13 6.73 15.04
C ALA A 458 0.69 5.25 15.13
N ALA A 459 -0.58 4.98 15.41
CA ALA A 459 -1.12 3.63 15.39
C ALA A 459 -1.03 3.01 13.99
N VAL A 460 -1.45 3.73 12.94
CA VAL A 460 -1.36 3.26 11.55
C VAL A 460 0.10 3.07 11.14
N SER A 461 0.99 4.02 11.48
CA SER A 461 2.42 3.88 11.20
C SER A 461 3.00 2.60 11.81
N ARG A 462 2.66 2.27 13.06
CA ARG A 462 3.10 1.01 13.70
C ARG A 462 2.60 -0.25 12.98
N HIS A 463 1.40 -0.22 12.39
CA HIS A 463 0.88 -1.39 11.65
C HIS A 463 1.79 -1.77 10.49
N THR A 464 2.45 -0.81 9.84
CA THR A 464 3.32 -1.08 8.68
C THR A 464 4.51 -2.00 9.00
N GLY A 465 4.85 -2.18 10.29
CA GLY A 465 5.85 -3.15 10.74
C GLY A 465 5.42 -4.61 10.52
N ARG A 466 4.11 -4.89 10.57
CA ARG A 466 3.54 -6.25 10.48
C ARG A 466 2.40 -6.42 9.48
N VAL A 467 1.96 -5.34 8.84
CA VAL A 467 0.90 -5.33 7.82
C VAL A 467 1.48 -4.66 6.58
N SER A 468 1.39 -5.32 5.43
CA SER A 468 1.87 -4.75 4.18
C SER A 468 0.99 -3.58 3.73
N CYS A 469 1.55 -2.66 2.95
CA CYS A 469 0.79 -1.54 2.38
C CYS A 469 -0.40 -2.07 1.57
N GLN A 470 -0.17 -3.12 0.78
CA GLN A 470 -1.16 -3.79 -0.05
C GLN A 470 -2.38 -4.23 0.76
N THR A 471 -2.19 -4.78 1.96
CA THR A 471 -3.30 -5.27 2.80
C THR A 471 -4.33 -4.18 3.09
N CYS A 472 -3.86 -2.97 3.44
CA CYS A 472 -4.75 -1.84 3.75
C CYS A 472 -5.24 -1.14 2.48
N HIS A 473 -4.36 -1.01 1.48
CA HIS A 473 -4.62 -0.21 0.30
C HIS A 473 -5.37 -0.96 -0.81
N ILE A 474 -5.44 -2.29 -0.79
CA ILE A 474 -6.15 -3.10 -1.79
C ILE A 474 -7.26 -3.89 -1.09
N ARG A 475 -8.39 -3.21 -0.84
CA ARG A 475 -9.54 -3.79 -0.11
C ARG A 475 -10.26 -4.89 -0.90
N ALA A 476 -10.21 -4.81 -2.21
CA ALA A 476 -10.83 -5.73 -3.14
C ALA A 476 -10.04 -5.76 -4.45
N TYR A 477 -10.07 -6.90 -5.12
CA TYR A 477 -9.47 -7.13 -6.43
C TYR A 477 -10.54 -7.61 -7.41
N ALA A 478 -10.18 -7.73 -8.69
CA ALA A 478 -11.10 -7.95 -9.80
C ALA A 478 -12.20 -6.89 -9.82
N ARG A 479 -11.77 -5.64 -9.61
CA ARG A 479 -12.64 -4.46 -9.69
C ARG A 479 -12.75 -4.05 -11.14
N ASN A 480 -13.87 -3.45 -11.52
CA ASN A 480 -14.05 -3.00 -12.89
C ASN A 480 -13.50 -1.59 -13.00
N ALA A 481 -12.81 -1.30 -14.11
CA ALA A 481 -12.52 0.09 -14.45
C ALA A 481 -13.82 0.73 -14.92
N THR A 482 -14.14 1.93 -14.43
CA THR A 482 -15.43 2.57 -14.76
C THR A 482 -15.54 3.02 -16.21
N ASP A 483 -14.41 3.04 -16.93
CA ASP A 483 -14.28 3.52 -18.32
C ASP A 483 -14.03 2.39 -19.33
N THR A 484 -14.17 1.13 -18.93
CA THR A 484 -14.12 -0.04 -19.81
C THR A 484 -15.45 -0.80 -19.78
N ALA A 485 -15.76 -1.52 -20.86
CA ALA A 485 -16.93 -2.39 -20.92
C ALA A 485 -16.66 -3.82 -20.42
N ALA A 486 -15.39 -4.16 -20.16
CA ALA A 486 -15.03 -5.47 -19.64
C ALA A 486 -15.53 -5.61 -18.20
N THR A 487 -15.73 -6.85 -17.76
CA THR A 487 -16.11 -7.11 -16.38
C THR A 487 -14.91 -7.26 -15.47
N GLU A 488 -13.66 -7.30 -15.97
CA GLU A 488 -12.43 -7.57 -15.20
C GLU A 488 -12.53 -8.76 -14.24
N ALA A 489 -13.48 -9.68 -14.48
CA ALA A 489 -13.76 -10.81 -13.61
C ALA A 489 -12.59 -11.77 -13.58
N THR A 490 -12.34 -12.36 -12.41
CA THR A 490 -11.22 -13.26 -12.22
C THR A 490 -11.71 -14.65 -11.85
N GLU A 491 -10.92 -15.66 -12.23
CA GLU A 491 -11.26 -17.05 -11.99
C GLU A 491 -11.07 -17.42 -10.52
N THR A 492 -12.11 -17.96 -9.89
CA THR A 492 -12.11 -18.43 -8.50
C THR A 492 -12.10 -19.95 -8.39
N PHE A 493 -12.64 -20.63 -9.41
CA PHE A 493 -12.70 -22.08 -9.51
C PHE A 493 -12.54 -22.56 -10.96
N ARG A 494 -11.97 -23.76 -11.13
CA ARG A 494 -11.89 -24.49 -12.40
C ARG A 494 -12.04 -25.97 -12.17
N THR A 495 -12.73 -26.65 -13.06
CA THR A 495 -12.69 -28.11 -13.10
C THR A 495 -12.25 -28.59 -14.48
N TRP A 496 -11.27 -29.50 -14.49
CA TRP A 496 -10.84 -30.21 -15.69
C TRP A 496 -11.68 -31.47 -15.94
N LYS A 497 -12.66 -31.75 -15.08
CA LYS A 497 -13.55 -32.92 -15.18
C LYS A 497 -14.58 -32.77 -16.30
N THR A 498 -14.94 -31.54 -16.66
CA THR A 498 -15.97 -31.23 -17.64
C THR A 498 -15.47 -30.19 -18.63
N SER A 499 -15.76 -30.44 -19.92
CA SER A 499 -15.44 -29.52 -21.01
C SER A 499 -16.69 -28.83 -21.54
N GLU A 500 -16.55 -27.57 -21.91
CA GLU A 500 -17.58 -26.75 -22.55
C GLU A 500 -17.06 -26.18 -23.87
N TRP A 501 -17.91 -26.17 -24.90
CA TRP A 501 -17.55 -25.55 -26.18
C TRP A 501 -17.58 -24.02 -26.06
N ASN A 502 -16.45 -23.37 -26.32
CA ASN A 502 -16.35 -21.92 -26.39
C ASN A 502 -16.35 -21.47 -27.85
N ALA A 503 -17.48 -20.91 -28.31
CA ALA A 503 -17.64 -20.45 -29.68
C ALA A 503 -16.70 -19.28 -30.04
N ASN A 504 -16.38 -18.40 -29.09
CA ASN A 504 -15.52 -17.24 -29.31
C ASN A 504 -14.05 -17.64 -29.54
N LEU A 505 -13.60 -18.66 -28.81
CA LEU A 505 -12.25 -19.20 -28.93
C LEU A 505 -12.17 -20.37 -29.93
N ASN A 506 -13.32 -20.81 -30.45
CA ASN A 506 -13.47 -21.95 -31.35
C ASN A 506 -12.74 -23.21 -30.83
N ARG A 507 -12.93 -23.51 -29.55
CA ARG A 507 -12.30 -24.66 -28.87
C ARG A 507 -13.09 -25.07 -27.63
N TYR A 508 -12.84 -26.26 -27.13
CA TYR A 508 -13.31 -26.69 -25.81
C TYR A 508 -12.50 -26.00 -24.71
N GLU A 509 -13.13 -25.73 -23.57
CA GLU A 509 -12.53 -25.13 -22.38
C GLU A 509 -12.97 -25.91 -21.13
N PRO A 510 -12.18 -25.93 -20.04
CA PRO A 510 -12.66 -26.40 -18.75
C PRO A 510 -13.78 -25.50 -18.24
N THR A 511 -14.71 -26.05 -17.46
CA THR A 511 -15.70 -25.25 -16.76
C THR A 511 -15.01 -24.38 -15.70
N ILE A 512 -15.31 -23.08 -15.70
CA ILE A 512 -14.73 -22.09 -14.79
C ILE A 512 -15.80 -21.28 -14.07
N THR A 513 -15.46 -20.78 -12.89
CA THR A 513 -16.27 -19.78 -12.18
C THR A 513 -15.49 -18.47 -12.12
N LEU A 514 -16.12 -17.40 -12.60
CA LEU A 514 -15.59 -16.04 -12.56
C LEU A 514 -16.34 -15.21 -11.52
N ALA A 515 -15.66 -14.29 -10.88
CA ALA A 515 -16.27 -13.34 -9.95
C ALA A 515 -15.52 -12.00 -9.92
N ASN A 516 -16.22 -10.98 -9.41
CA ASN A 516 -15.75 -9.61 -9.29
C ASN A 516 -15.72 -9.12 -7.85
N ASN A 517 -15.01 -8.01 -7.64
CA ASN A 517 -14.98 -7.26 -6.38
C ASN A 517 -14.69 -8.17 -5.15
N LEU A 518 -13.74 -9.07 -5.32
CA LEU A 518 -13.44 -10.11 -4.35
C LEU A 518 -12.62 -9.54 -3.19
N SER A 519 -12.95 -9.96 -1.97
CA SER A 519 -12.12 -9.67 -0.80
C SER A 519 -10.89 -10.59 -0.76
N PRO A 520 -9.67 -10.06 -0.57
CA PRO A 520 -8.48 -10.90 -0.46
C PRO A 520 -8.54 -11.86 0.72
N ARG A 521 -7.86 -13.01 0.60
CA ARG A 521 -7.43 -13.79 1.76
C ARG A 521 -6.14 -13.19 2.32
N TYR A 522 -5.97 -13.23 3.62
CA TYR A 522 -4.80 -12.64 4.28
C TYR A 522 -3.93 -13.73 4.91
N ALA A 523 -2.63 -13.68 4.63
CA ALA A 523 -1.65 -14.60 5.19
C ALA A 523 -0.34 -13.87 5.53
N PHE A 524 0.36 -14.37 6.54
CA PHE A 524 1.70 -13.88 6.85
C PHE A 524 2.68 -14.36 5.77
N TRP A 525 3.54 -13.45 5.32
CA TRP A 525 4.52 -13.74 4.30
C TRP A 525 5.86 -13.09 4.63
N ASN A 526 6.92 -13.91 4.56
CA ASN A 526 8.30 -13.54 4.85
C ASN A 526 9.15 -13.34 3.57
N GLY A 527 8.52 -13.37 2.40
CA GLY A 527 9.18 -13.29 1.09
C GLY A 527 9.51 -14.65 0.46
N SER A 528 9.50 -15.73 1.24
CA SER A 528 9.65 -17.10 0.76
C SER A 528 8.30 -17.80 0.58
N ASN A 529 8.26 -18.86 -0.23
CA ASN A 529 7.04 -19.62 -0.50
C ASN A 529 7.32 -21.12 -0.51
N TRP A 530 6.26 -21.87 -0.22
CA TRP A 530 6.19 -23.28 -0.57
C TRP A 530 5.51 -23.39 -1.94
N GLY A 531 6.04 -24.22 -2.82
CA GLY A 531 5.51 -24.45 -4.15
C GLY A 531 5.68 -25.90 -4.56
N SER A 532 4.64 -26.46 -5.18
CA SER A 532 4.69 -27.82 -5.75
C SER A 532 5.22 -27.78 -7.18
N ASN A 533 6.09 -28.74 -7.50
CA ASN A 533 6.46 -29.12 -8.85
C ASN A 533 5.78 -30.42 -9.26
N LEU A 534 5.79 -30.72 -10.55
CA LEU A 534 4.96 -31.78 -11.14
C LEU A 534 5.23 -33.17 -10.56
N LEU A 535 6.49 -33.49 -10.27
CA LEU A 535 6.89 -34.80 -9.78
C LEU A 535 7.11 -34.82 -8.26
N ASP A 536 6.82 -33.73 -7.56
CA ASP A 536 6.85 -33.69 -6.10
C ASP A 536 5.81 -34.64 -5.53
N THR A 537 6.03 -35.10 -4.30
CA THR A 537 4.97 -35.74 -3.53
C THR A 537 3.93 -34.67 -3.18
N PRO A 538 2.67 -34.78 -3.67
CA PRO A 538 1.65 -33.78 -3.40
C PRO A 538 1.37 -33.68 -1.90
N VAL A 539 1.20 -32.46 -1.40
CA VAL A 539 0.96 -32.19 0.02
C VAL A 539 -0.44 -31.63 0.21
N ILE A 540 -1.20 -32.24 1.13
CA ILE A 540 -2.53 -31.78 1.51
C ILE A 540 -2.39 -30.60 2.48
N ASP A 541 -3.19 -29.56 2.28
CA ASP A 541 -3.40 -28.51 3.27
C ASP A 541 -4.43 -29.00 4.31
N PRO A 542 -4.06 -29.19 5.59
CA PRO A 542 -4.97 -29.69 6.60
C PRO A 542 -6.15 -28.74 6.87
N ALA A 543 -6.03 -27.45 6.54
CA ALA A 543 -7.11 -26.49 6.76
C ALA A 543 -8.22 -26.59 5.70
N THR A 544 -7.90 -27.08 4.50
CA THR A 544 -8.84 -27.10 3.37
C THR A 544 -9.13 -28.51 2.86
N GLY A 545 -8.27 -29.48 3.16
CA GLY A 545 -8.34 -30.84 2.62
C GLY A 545 -7.90 -30.95 1.16
N ALA A 546 -7.54 -29.84 0.51
CA ALA A 546 -7.07 -29.79 -0.86
C ALA A 546 -5.55 -30.00 -0.96
N TYR A 547 -5.06 -30.46 -2.11
CA TYR A 547 -3.63 -30.44 -2.40
C TYR A 547 -3.16 -29.02 -2.69
N LYS A 548 -2.29 -28.48 -1.83
CA LYS A 548 -1.75 -27.14 -2.02
C LYS A 548 -0.77 -27.12 -3.20
N LEU A 549 -0.84 -26.10 -4.04
CA LEU A 549 0.11 -25.89 -5.15
C LEU A 549 1.05 -24.70 -4.95
N SER A 550 0.60 -23.69 -4.20
CA SER A 550 1.43 -22.59 -3.75
C SER A 550 0.92 -22.01 -2.43
N ARG A 551 1.85 -21.71 -1.52
CA ARG A 551 1.59 -21.07 -0.22
C ARG A 551 2.67 -20.03 0.10
N PRO A 552 2.31 -18.83 0.57
CA PRO A 552 3.27 -17.95 1.20
C PRO A 552 3.76 -18.60 2.51
N ASN A 553 5.07 -18.55 2.76
CA ASN A 553 5.61 -18.93 4.06
C ASN A 553 5.62 -17.72 4.98
N GLY A 554 5.16 -17.91 6.19
CA GLY A 554 5.21 -16.90 7.23
C GLY A 554 4.25 -17.23 8.35
N ALA A 555 4.60 -16.83 9.57
CA ALA A 555 3.75 -16.98 10.73
C ALA A 555 3.72 -15.70 11.56
N LEU A 556 2.70 -15.59 12.41
CA LEU A 556 2.59 -14.52 13.41
C LEU A 556 3.79 -14.50 14.35
N THR A 557 4.38 -15.66 14.63
CA THR A 557 5.53 -15.84 15.53
C THR A 557 6.87 -15.48 14.89
N ASP A 558 6.91 -15.24 13.57
CA ASP A 558 8.15 -14.97 12.86
C ASP A 558 8.77 -13.61 13.23
N PRO A 559 10.09 -13.42 12.99
CA PRO A 559 10.78 -12.16 13.21
C PRO A 559 10.16 -10.96 12.47
N ALA A 560 10.54 -9.76 12.89
CA ALA A 560 10.17 -8.52 12.21
C ALA A 560 10.63 -8.57 10.74
N GLY A 561 9.74 -8.19 9.82
CA GLY A 561 9.92 -8.36 8.37
C GLY A 561 8.88 -9.29 7.75
N THR A 562 8.40 -10.29 8.49
CA THR A 562 7.20 -11.06 8.12
C THR A 562 5.96 -10.19 8.34
N LYS A 563 5.21 -9.95 7.26
CA LYS A 563 4.02 -9.09 7.28
C LYS A 563 2.79 -9.83 6.76
N LEU A 564 1.62 -9.33 7.14
CA LEU A 564 0.35 -9.78 6.60
C LEU A 564 0.14 -9.17 5.20
N TYR A 565 -0.08 -10.02 4.21
CA TYR A 565 -0.31 -9.64 2.81
C TYR A 565 -1.69 -10.10 2.29
N PRO A 566 -2.26 -9.40 1.30
CA PRO A 566 -3.47 -9.83 0.60
C PRO A 566 -3.11 -10.80 -0.53
N PHE A 567 -3.92 -11.82 -0.68
CA PHE A 567 -3.78 -12.84 -1.72
C PHE A 567 -5.13 -13.13 -2.36
N LYS A 568 -5.10 -13.35 -3.67
CA LYS A 568 -6.13 -14.11 -4.37
C LYS A 568 -6.00 -15.57 -3.95
N TYR A 569 -7.14 -16.19 -3.69
CA TYR A 569 -7.23 -17.61 -3.41
C TYR A 569 -7.98 -18.30 -4.55
N LYS A 570 -7.39 -19.36 -5.09
CA LYS A 570 -7.89 -20.09 -6.25
C LYS A 570 -8.05 -21.56 -5.89
N THR A 571 -9.16 -22.16 -6.28
CA THR A 571 -9.42 -23.59 -6.14
C THR A 571 -9.58 -24.25 -7.51
N SER A 572 -9.30 -25.55 -7.61
CA SER A 572 -9.49 -26.32 -8.84
C SER A 572 -9.77 -27.78 -8.52
N GLU A 573 -10.32 -28.51 -9.49
CA GLU A 573 -10.28 -29.97 -9.53
C GLU A 573 -9.29 -30.42 -10.60
N ALA A 574 -8.38 -31.31 -10.22
CA ALA A 574 -7.34 -31.85 -11.09
C ALA A 574 -7.29 -33.39 -11.00
N PRO A 575 -6.86 -34.07 -12.08
CA PRO A 575 -6.69 -35.50 -12.07
C PRO A 575 -5.47 -35.91 -11.25
N PHE A 576 -5.60 -37.00 -10.50
CA PHE A 576 -4.59 -37.56 -9.60
C PHE A 576 -4.44 -39.06 -9.84
N ASN A 577 -3.24 -39.50 -10.20
CA ASN A 577 -2.92 -40.91 -10.37
C ASN A 577 -2.87 -41.60 -9.00
N ILE A 578 -3.71 -42.62 -8.82
CA ILE A 578 -3.93 -43.29 -7.53
C ILE A 578 -2.69 -44.10 -7.12
N GLU A 579 -2.10 -44.84 -8.05
CA GLU A 579 -0.99 -45.76 -7.77
C GLU A 579 0.31 -45.00 -7.54
N ARG A 580 0.60 -44.00 -8.39
CA ARG A 580 1.81 -43.17 -8.29
C ARG A 580 1.72 -42.12 -7.18
N ARG A 581 0.51 -41.81 -6.74
CA ARG A 581 0.20 -40.72 -5.80
C ARG A 581 0.72 -39.36 -6.30
N LYS A 582 0.45 -39.03 -7.57
CA LYS A 582 0.89 -37.81 -8.25
C LYS A 582 -0.28 -37.09 -8.93
N LEU A 583 -0.24 -35.77 -8.96
CA LEU A 583 -1.12 -34.98 -9.83
C LEU A 583 -0.72 -35.19 -11.29
N ILE A 584 -1.70 -35.20 -12.19
CA ILE A 584 -1.49 -35.46 -13.62
C ILE A 584 -1.56 -34.14 -14.39
N SER A 585 -0.53 -33.86 -15.21
CA SER A 585 -0.55 -32.75 -16.15
C SER A 585 -1.47 -33.08 -17.32
N VAL A 586 -2.68 -32.55 -17.35
CA VAL A 586 -3.63 -32.75 -18.46
C VAL A 586 -3.01 -32.26 -19.78
N ASP A 587 -3.13 -33.04 -20.85
CA ASP A 587 -2.80 -32.58 -22.19
C ASP A 587 -3.88 -31.63 -22.71
N THR A 588 -3.63 -30.34 -22.53
CA THR A 588 -4.55 -29.26 -22.92
C THR A 588 -4.73 -29.18 -24.43
N SER A 589 -3.78 -29.68 -25.24
CA SER A 589 -3.91 -29.69 -26.69
C SER A 589 -5.02 -30.65 -27.12
N ILE A 590 -5.03 -31.87 -26.57
CA ILE A 590 -6.14 -32.82 -26.78
C ILE A 590 -7.43 -32.29 -26.17
N TYR A 591 -7.37 -31.79 -24.94
CA TYR A 591 -8.54 -31.27 -24.23
C TYR A 591 -9.26 -30.20 -25.04
N PHE A 592 -8.55 -29.13 -25.43
CA PHE A 592 -9.14 -28.00 -26.14
C PHE A 592 -9.60 -28.36 -27.54
N LYS A 593 -8.95 -29.31 -28.21
CA LYS A 593 -9.33 -29.74 -29.56
C LYS A 593 -10.58 -30.63 -29.57
N THR A 594 -10.71 -31.52 -28.60
CA THR A 594 -11.68 -32.65 -28.67
C THR A 594 -12.77 -32.61 -27.61
N GLY A 595 -12.53 -31.94 -26.47
CA GLY A 595 -13.39 -32.05 -25.29
C GLY A 595 -13.31 -33.41 -24.58
N ASN A 596 -12.51 -34.37 -25.08
CA ASN A 596 -12.39 -35.67 -24.44
C ASN A 596 -11.43 -35.60 -23.24
N VAL A 597 -12.02 -35.52 -22.05
CA VAL A 597 -11.28 -35.46 -20.78
C VAL A 597 -10.43 -36.72 -20.54
N ALA A 598 -10.93 -37.90 -20.85
CA ALA A 598 -10.21 -39.15 -20.60
C ALA A 598 -8.96 -39.25 -21.47
N ASP A 599 -9.06 -38.92 -22.76
CA ASP A 599 -7.91 -38.91 -23.68
C ASP A 599 -6.86 -37.87 -23.26
N ALA A 600 -7.31 -36.69 -22.82
CA ALA A 600 -6.42 -35.65 -22.34
C ALA A 600 -5.67 -36.04 -21.05
N VAL A 601 -6.32 -36.76 -20.13
CA VAL A 601 -5.69 -37.31 -18.92
C VAL A 601 -4.70 -38.42 -19.28
N ASN A 602 -5.10 -39.35 -20.15
CA ASN A 602 -4.24 -40.46 -20.60
C ASN A 602 -2.99 -39.95 -21.32
N GLN A 603 -3.13 -38.99 -22.23
CA GLN A 603 -1.98 -38.38 -22.88
C GLN A 603 -1.12 -37.61 -21.88
N GLY A 604 -1.74 -36.95 -20.89
CA GLY A 604 -1.03 -36.33 -19.77
C GLY A 604 -0.13 -37.31 -19.01
N MET A 605 -0.64 -38.51 -18.70
CA MET A 605 0.15 -39.59 -18.09
C MET A 605 1.31 -40.03 -18.98
N VAL A 606 1.05 -40.22 -20.29
CA VAL A 606 2.10 -40.58 -21.26
C VAL A 606 3.18 -39.52 -21.32
N ASN A 607 2.81 -38.23 -21.33
CA ASN A 607 3.76 -37.11 -21.33
C ASN A 607 4.62 -37.10 -20.04
N MET A 608 4.08 -37.58 -18.91
CA MET A 608 4.79 -37.76 -17.64
C MET A 608 5.63 -39.05 -17.59
N GLY A 609 5.63 -39.87 -18.65
CA GLY A 609 6.33 -41.15 -18.70
C GLY A 609 5.60 -42.32 -18.02
N TYR A 610 4.30 -42.18 -17.77
CA TYR A 610 3.46 -43.23 -17.20
C TYR A 610 2.70 -43.99 -18.31
N SER A 611 2.12 -45.14 -17.97
CA SER A 611 1.29 -45.88 -18.91
C SER A 611 -0.07 -45.17 -19.09
N ALA A 612 -0.60 -45.17 -20.32
CA ALA A 612 -1.97 -44.74 -20.56
C ALA A 612 -2.96 -45.66 -19.85
N GLY A 613 -4.04 -45.11 -19.30
CA GLY A 613 -5.08 -45.88 -18.61
C GLY A 613 -4.76 -46.29 -17.17
N GLU A 614 -3.63 -45.85 -16.59
CA GLU A 614 -3.40 -46.03 -15.15
C GLU A 614 -4.58 -45.43 -14.34
N PRO A 615 -5.02 -46.05 -13.21
CA PRO A 615 -6.15 -45.55 -12.44
C PRO A 615 -5.94 -44.13 -11.91
N TYR A 616 -6.93 -43.26 -12.11
CA TYR A 616 -6.92 -41.90 -11.57
C TYR A 616 -8.22 -41.55 -10.85
N SER A 617 -8.13 -40.51 -10.02
CA SER A 617 -9.26 -39.89 -9.33
C SER A 617 -9.21 -38.38 -9.54
N TRP A 618 -10.28 -37.68 -9.17
CA TRP A 618 -10.34 -36.22 -9.16
C TRP A 618 -10.11 -35.72 -7.74
N VAL A 619 -9.21 -34.76 -7.57
CA VAL A 619 -8.87 -34.18 -6.28
C VAL A 619 -8.96 -32.67 -6.33
N ALA A 620 -9.29 -32.07 -5.19
CA ALA A 620 -9.25 -30.62 -5.04
C ALA A 620 -7.79 -30.15 -4.93
N THR A 621 -7.47 -29.06 -5.62
CA THR A 621 -6.22 -28.32 -5.48
C THR A 621 -6.51 -26.85 -5.18
N ASP A 622 -5.57 -26.18 -4.54
CA ASP A 622 -5.70 -24.75 -4.28
C ASP A 622 -4.36 -24.00 -4.23
N GLU A 623 -4.42 -22.69 -4.40
CA GLU A 623 -3.24 -21.83 -4.34
C GLU A 623 -3.53 -20.39 -3.93
N PHE A 624 -2.48 -19.75 -3.42
CA PHE A 624 -2.43 -18.33 -3.07
C PHE A 624 -1.58 -17.56 -4.08
N GLN A 625 -2.10 -16.43 -4.56
CA GLN A 625 -1.40 -15.53 -5.46
C GLN A 625 -1.41 -14.11 -4.89
N LEU A 626 -0.23 -13.51 -4.79
CA LEU A 626 -0.06 -12.19 -4.19
C LEU A 626 -0.83 -11.12 -4.99
N ILE A 627 -1.55 -10.24 -4.28
CA ILE A 627 -2.20 -9.05 -4.86
C ILE A 627 -1.33 -7.82 -4.63
N THR A 628 -1.03 -7.06 -5.69
CA THR A 628 -0.12 -5.91 -5.66
C THR A 628 -0.57 -4.70 -6.48
N HIS A 629 -1.53 -4.86 -7.38
CA HIS A 629 -2.07 -3.82 -8.26
C HIS A 629 -3.53 -3.52 -7.94
N GLU A 630 -4.21 -2.73 -8.77
CA GLU A 630 -5.53 -2.17 -8.49
C GLU A 630 -5.52 -1.37 -7.18
N VAL A 631 -4.52 -0.52 -6.98
CA VAL A 631 -4.49 0.37 -5.81
C VAL A 631 -5.43 1.56 -6.07
N PRO A 632 -6.57 1.70 -5.37
CA PRO A 632 -7.50 2.81 -5.55
C PRO A 632 -6.99 4.11 -4.94
N THR A 633 -7.73 5.21 -5.16
CA THR A 633 -7.51 6.47 -4.46
C THR A 633 -7.64 6.27 -2.95
N ALA A 634 -6.70 6.78 -2.16
CA ALA A 634 -6.67 6.49 -0.72
C ALA A 634 -7.92 6.98 0.05
N SER A 635 -8.50 8.11 -0.35
CA SER A 635 -9.69 8.65 0.31
C SER A 635 -10.88 7.71 0.14
N GLY A 636 -11.39 7.15 1.24
CA GLY A 636 -12.57 6.29 1.25
C GLY A 636 -12.37 4.84 0.78
N ASN A 637 -11.18 4.45 0.31
CA ASN A 637 -10.94 3.11 -0.23
C ASN A 637 -9.90 2.26 0.52
N VAL A 638 -9.30 2.81 1.58
CA VAL A 638 -8.37 2.08 2.46
C VAL A 638 -9.15 1.41 3.60
N LEU A 639 -8.71 0.22 4.01
CA LEU A 639 -9.31 -0.45 5.18
C LEU A 639 -9.22 0.43 6.43
N ALA A 640 -10.36 0.61 7.10
CA ALA A 640 -10.49 1.30 8.36
C ALA A 640 -10.24 0.33 9.54
N CYS A 641 -10.04 0.90 10.74
CA CYS A 641 -9.83 0.11 11.95
C CYS A 641 -10.95 -0.92 12.20
N ALA A 642 -12.19 -0.51 11.93
CA ALA A 642 -13.37 -1.34 12.13
C ALA A 642 -13.52 -2.45 11.08
N ASP A 643 -12.80 -2.40 9.96
CA ASP A 643 -12.82 -3.52 9.01
C ASP A 643 -12.14 -4.75 9.64
N CYS A 644 -10.97 -4.56 10.25
CA CYS A 644 -10.15 -5.66 10.78
C CYS A 644 -10.35 -5.93 12.28
N HIS A 645 -10.77 -4.94 13.06
CA HIS A 645 -10.96 -5.07 14.51
C HIS A 645 -12.46 -5.11 14.86
N LYS A 646 -12.78 -5.75 15.99
CA LYS A 646 -14.13 -5.87 16.58
C LYS A 646 -15.13 -6.73 15.77
N ASN A 647 -14.75 -7.22 14.60
CA ASN A 647 -15.48 -8.25 13.86
C ASN A 647 -14.50 -9.22 13.18
N THR A 648 -15.03 -10.27 12.56
CA THR A 648 -14.26 -11.29 11.85
C THR A 648 -14.56 -11.36 10.35
N ALA A 649 -15.35 -10.42 9.81
CA ALA A 649 -15.85 -10.46 8.44
C ALA A 649 -14.73 -10.20 7.41
N ARG A 650 -13.85 -9.22 7.68
CA ARG A 650 -12.67 -8.94 6.85
C ARG A 650 -11.50 -9.86 7.21
N MET A 651 -11.21 -9.97 8.51
CA MET A 651 -10.09 -10.73 9.05
C MET A 651 -10.50 -11.36 10.38
N ASN A 652 -10.34 -12.68 10.50
CA ASN A 652 -10.53 -13.38 11.77
C ASN A 652 -9.22 -13.40 12.55
N LEU A 653 -8.85 -12.27 13.18
CA LEU A 653 -7.60 -12.15 13.94
C LEU A 653 -7.42 -13.25 15.01
N PRO A 654 -8.46 -13.64 15.79
CA PRO A 654 -8.34 -14.77 16.70
C PRO A 654 -7.89 -16.07 16.01
N ALA A 655 -8.52 -16.44 14.89
CA ALA A 655 -8.14 -17.63 14.12
C ALA A 655 -6.74 -17.52 13.48
N MET A 656 -6.23 -16.29 13.31
CA MET A 656 -4.88 -16.02 12.82
C MET A 656 -3.80 -16.03 13.92
N GLY A 657 -4.17 -16.43 15.15
CA GLY A 657 -3.24 -16.58 16.28
C GLY A 657 -3.20 -15.40 17.25
N TYR A 658 -4.05 -14.38 17.08
CA TYR A 658 -4.15 -13.24 18.02
C TYR A 658 -5.03 -13.52 19.25
N ALA A 659 -5.63 -14.70 19.36
CA ALA A 659 -6.40 -15.09 20.53
C ALA A 659 -5.55 -15.11 21.81
N LEU A 660 -6.20 -15.02 22.97
CA LEU A 660 -5.53 -15.28 24.25
C LEU A 660 -5.09 -16.75 24.29
N LYS A 661 -3.92 -17.00 24.90
CA LYS A 661 -3.37 -18.37 25.01
C LYS A 661 -4.15 -19.28 25.97
N ALA A 662 -4.97 -18.68 26.84
CA ALA A 662 -5.81 -19.36 27.81
C ALA A 662 -7.02 -18.50 28.17
N ALA A 663 -7.89 -19.01 29.06
CA ALA A 663 -8.98 -18.23 29.64
C ALA A 663 -8.44 -16.93 30.27
N LYS A 664 -9.18 -15.84 30.13
CA LYS A 664 -8.77 -14.51 30.64
C LYS A 664 -8.36 -14.57 32.10
N SER A 665 -9.15 -15.23 32.95
CA SER A 665 -8.85 -15.40 34.38
C SER A 665 -7.49 -16.03 34.62
N ALA A 666 -7.16 -17.10 33.89
CA ALA A 666 -5.86 -17.76 33.97
C ALA A 666 -4.72 -16.87 33.45
N VAL A 667 -4.97 -16.09 32.39
CA VAL A 667 -3.98 -15.14 31.87
C VAL A 667 -3.71 -14.02 32.87
N CYS A 668 -4.74 -13.42 33.46
CA CYS A 668 -4.61 -12.33 34.43
C CYS A 668 -3.93 -12.82 35.71
N ALA A 669 -4.37 -13.97 36.25
CA ALA A 669 -3.85 -14.59 37.47
C ALA A 669 -2.36 -14.94 37.41
N GLN A 670 -1.75 -14.87 36.22
CA GLN A 670 -0.30 -14.80 36.13
C GLN A 670 0.19 -13.66 37.04
N CYS A 671 -0.22 -12.41 36.82
CA CYS A 671 0.35 -11.23 37.49
C CYS A 671 -0.51 -10.67 38.63
N HIS A 672 -1.84 -10.74 38.52
CA HIS A 672 -2.78 -10.13 39.46
C HIS A 672 -4.17 -10.80 39.35
N GLU A 673 -5.04 -10.57 40.32
CA GLU A 673 -6.44 -11.05 40.25
C GLU A 673 -7.21 -10.39 39.09
N ASP A 674 -8.35 -10.97 38.68
CA ASP A 674 -9.11 -10.41 37.55
C ASP A 674 -9.70 -9.04 37.92
N GLU A 675 -9.28 -7.99 37.21
CA GLU A 675 -9.74 -6.62 37.41
C GLU A 675 -10.78 -6.21 36.37
N SER A 676 -11.67 -5.30 36.75
CA SER A 676 -12.57 -4.64 35.81
C SER A 676 -11.77 -3.81 34.80
N TYR A 677 -12.02 -3.98 33.50
CA TYR A 677 -11.30 -3.26 32.45
C TYR A 677 -12.23 -2.64 31.41
N SER A 678 -11.79 -1.53 30.81
CA SER A 678 -12.59 -0.73 29.86
C SER A 678 -12.42 -1.15 28.39
N GLY A 679 -12.14 -2.43 28.13
CA GLY A 679 -11.97 -3.00 26.78
C GLY A 679 -10.54 -3.17 26.28
N TYR A 680 -10.40 -3.60 25.02
CA TYR A 680 -9.14 -4.00 24.37
C TYR A 680 -8.02 -2.94 24.48
N THR A 681 -8.34 -1.68 24.16
CA THR A 681 -7.35 -0.60 24.14
C THR A 681 -6.76 -0.35 25.52
N TRP A 682 -7.61 -0.33 26.55
CA TRP A 682 -7.16 -0.14 27.93
C TRP A 682 -6.19 -1.24 28.38
N ILE A 683 -6.51 -2.51 28.09
CA ILE A 683 -5.64 -3.65 28.45
C ILE A 683 -4.28 -3.52 27.76
N HIS A 684 -4.25 -3.19 26.46
CA HIS A 684 -3.00 -3.10 25.72
C HIS A 684 -2.19 -1.86 26.12
N ASP A 685 -2.83 -0.73 26.39
CA ASP A 685 -2.14 0.45 26.88
C ASP A 685 -1.52 0.21 28.26
N LYS A 686 -2.26 -0.42 29.18
CA LYS A 686 -1.73 -0.73 30.52
C LYS A 686 -0.58 -1.73 30.46
N HIS A 687 -0.79 -2.88 29.83
CA HIS A 687 0.20 -3.95 29.90
C HIS A 687 1.36 -3.76 28.91
N VAL A 688 1.08 -3.32 27.69
CA VAL A 688 2.10 -3.24 26.63
C VAL A 688 2.69 -1.84 26.51
N THR A 689 1.89 -0.78 26.61
CA THR A 689 2.39 0.60 26.48
C THR A 689 3.04 1.09 27.78
N ASP A 690 2.35 0.98 28.92
CA ASP A 690 2.81 1.51 30.22
C ASP A 690 3.80 0.56 30.90
N LYS A 691 3.39 -0.71 31.12
CA LYS A 691 4.21 -1.69 31.85
C LYS A 691 5.32 -2.33 31.00
N LYS A 692 5.22 -2.22 29.67
CA LYS A 692 6.13 -2.83 28.69
C LYS A 692 6.20 -4.36 28.79
N TYR A 693 5.13 -5.03 29.21
CA TYR A 693 5.11 -6.49 29.22
C TYR A 693 4.98 -7.07 27.82
N ASP A 694 5.71 -8.15 27.59
CA ASP A 694 5.71 -8.86 26.32
C ASP A 694 4.35 -9.48 25.98
N CYS A 695 4.06 -9.63 24.69
CA CYS A 695 2.83 -10.25 24.22
C CYS A 695 2.69 -11.70 24.70
N SER A 696 3.79 -12.41 24.99
CA SER A 696 3.77 -13.80 25.44
C SER A 696 3.12 -14.01 26.82
N PHE A 697 2.97 -12.95 27.61
CA PHE A 697 2.17 -13.02 28.84
C PHE A 697 0.70 -13.34 28.54
N CYS A 698 0.14 -12.83 27.44
CA CYS A 698 -1.28 -13.01 27.11
C CYS A 698 -1.55 -13.92 25.89
N HIS A 699 -0.58 -14.02 24.99
CA HIS A 699 -0.72 -14.70 23.70
C HIS A 699 0.34 -15.79 23.52
N SER A 700 0.17 -16.60 22.46
CA SER A 700 1.14 -17.64 22.07
C SER A 700 2.35 -17.10 21.29
N PHE A 701 2.51 -15.78 21.21
CA PHE A 701 3.61 -15.14 20.48
C PHE A 701 4.26 -14.02 21.29
N SER A 702 5.55 -13.78 21.01
CA SER A 702 6.34 -12.70 21.61
C SER A 702 6.54 -11.53 20.65
N ARG A 703 6.72 -10.34 21.20
CA ARG A 703 7.13 -9.09 20.52
C ARG A 703 8.26 -8.38 21.28
N ALA A 704 8.95 -9.08 22.18
CA ALA A 704 9.97 -8.51 23.05
C ALA A 704 11.09 -7.82 22.26
N SER A 705 11.69 -8.52 21.29
CA SER A 705 12.76 -8.00 20.44
C SER A 705 12.28 -6.87 19.53
N GLU A 706 11.08 -6.98 18.96
CA GLU A 706 10.52 -6.01 18.03
C GLU A 706 10.13 -4.69 18.71
N ARG A 707 9.63 -4.76 19.94
CA ARG A 707 9.00 -3.63 20.63
C ARG A 707 9.71 -3.22 21.93
N GLY A 708 10.83 -3.85 22.26
CA GLY A 708 11.57 -3.62 23.50
C GLY A 708 10.74 -3.96 24.75
N LEU A 709 10.01 -5.07 24.71
CA LEU A 709 9.14 -5.50 25.82
C LEU A 709 9.87 -6.45 26.78
N LYS A 710 9.51 -6.37 28.05
CA LYS A 710 10.03 -7.20 29.14
C LYS A 710 9.40 -8.59 29.06
N THR A 711 10.24 -9.62 29.10
CA THR A 711 9.85 -11.04 29.20
C THR A 711 9.76 -11.52 30.64
N THR A 712 10.20 -10.69 31.59
CA THR A 712 10.08 -10.91 33.04
C THR A 712 9.24 -9.81 33.66
N ARG A 713 8.69 -10.08 34.85
CA ARG A 713 7.79 -9.15 35.53
C ARG A 713 8.49 -7.94 36.14
#